data_AF-A0A1I8IC11-F1
#
_entry.id   AF-A0A1I8IC11-F1
#
_cell.length_a   1.000
_cell.length_b   1.000
_cell.length_c   1.000
_cell.angle_alpha   90.00
_cell.angle_beta   90.00
_cell.angle_gamma   90.00
#
_symmetry.space_group_name_H-M   'P 1'
#
loop_
_entity.id
_entity.type
_entity.pdbx_description
1 polymer ?
#
loop_
_entity_poly.entity_id
_entity_poly.type
_entity_poly.pdbx_seq_one_letter_code
_entity_poly.pdbx_strand_id
1 'polypeptide(L)'
;MADSDPNDPFEPRDDEDIDDLDDANAVDLDDEDNEDVVADVNEEAQSEDENELIVLDPDHPLMERFQQRLKNLLERQVERLQVTKREQDETLKKKRQQHLELGNELYNLQQELAKAQMHIEKAHDDYTEAKRGRQQKEMALDDTRRMFKEMSNAYNQEKRKEADLRQEVDNLALRLFYMRNAREDVLGDIAVMKRAAEKADGDLSKAEDAKMRQDHLVDRLVEQTDRLREDIALYDAQMAAQGDEIKAAKDGLADAQSEIQTIAVERKQLMSQWNSSLIGLTRRNEAHSTMLEALNQRNEQIRSLGTEAEAYAKSISKEQEQNEKLTLILNKTEKDFDMVKRQLMLSRNKHDQLKQEFSVKTRQLHETESHLERANAQIRERKTELDALRKQIERENLEKVRLTEEITEQIRSRLTMKKAAEYTQKLTGKVRDRTREVETQIALVENEISKDQLEAAHVRARLRHNQTVVESLDKEIAAKNTVITKSEQDQSRNNIDIERKQGEIDLHNKRLEQLIASAGGVELGPLEITINSLGKSIAAKQEEIAGLEQMWLREQHELVKIVNERSDLTATVNRLKKQLMILGQKKLRIEGNIEREQKEKQTVERSLNHLQTDMQRLNGLIYRETDAAEQLRKHNALLETDFVRALKEEEKVSLQLREKLEQLKEEKNRLLTALIDAEQRIMLWEKKIQLAQETRAAVDSDIGQAEIKAMRSEIHRMEVRLGQLMRQQEQLIQEMEKSVSRRDTIATRGEAQARAKVKVVTKGAMQRELNELRKRIKQTIKTTNECDEDIEDLRQKQSLLESEIAERNERCNQLQQEADRLNETLASLTDMKQMSRQQTARYYQQVREGKYKPLYKDSARLEEERQRQQERTQALSLVIERVSSEHPQVLRAIGPCRSMINTRLGFA
;
A
#
# COMPACT_ATOMS: atom_id res chain seq x y z
N MET A 1 6.22 48.40 63.38
CA MET A 1 7.27 47.94 62.44
C MET A 1 6.65 48.05 61.06
N ALA A 2 6.88 49.11 60.29
CA ALA A 2 8.16 49.67 59.80
C ALA A 2 8.55 49.06 58.44
N ASP A 3 9.04 49.78 57.42
CA ASP A 3 9.18 51.25 57.18
C ASP A 3 9.53 51.45 55.67
N SER A 4 9.34 52.57 54.98
CA SER A 4 8.65 53.86 55.26
C SER A 4 8.33 54.62 53.94
N ASP A 5 7.71 55.81 54.04
CA ASP A 5 7.75 56.93 53.06
C ASP A 5 9.19 57.55 52.97
N PRO A 6 9.54 58.63 52.19
CA PRO A 6 8.69 59.71 51.64
C PRO A 6 9.09 60.34 50.25
N ASN A 7 8.47 61.51 49.94
CA ASN A 7 8.97 62.72 49.24
C ASN A 7 8.57 63.05 47.78
N ASP A 8 7.68 64.05 47.67
CA ASP A 8 7.73 65.22 46.76
C ASP A 8 8.86 66.21 47.21
N PRO A 9 9.32 67.25 46.46
CA PRO A 9 8.58 68.55 46.36
C PRO A 9 8.88 69.48 45.13
N PHE A 10 7.97 70.42 44.77
CA PHE A 10 8.19 71.92 44.80
C PHE A 10 7.07 72.78 44.15
N GLU A 11 6.32 73.46 45.03
CA GLU A 11 5.73 74.83 45.05
C GLU A 11 6.38 76.00 44.25
N PRO A 12 5.81 77.25 44.25
CA PRO A 12 4.58 77.80 44.90
C PRO A 12 3.66 78.55 43.87
N ARG A 13 2.75 79.55 44.09
CA ARG A 13 2.35 80.53 45.15
C ARG A 13 0.80 80.73 45.20
N ASP A 14 0.11 81.17 46.26
CA ASP A 14 0.10 82.38 47.14
C ASP A 14 -0.46 83.67 46.45
N ASP A 15 -1.36 84.51 47.02
CA ASP A 15 -2.17 84.45 48.28
C ASP A 15 -3.30 85.52 48.26
N GLU A 16 -4.34 85.33 49.11
CA GLU A 16 -5.13 86.30 49.95
C GLU A 16 -5.69 87.65 49.38
N ASP A 17 -6.80 88.26 49.85
CA ASP A 17 -8.04 87.81 50.56
C ASP A 17 -9.04 89.00 50.67
N ILE A 18 -10.09 88.85 51.52
CA ILE A 18 -10.91 89.89 52.21
C ILE A 18 -12.24 90.30 51.56
N ASP A 19 -13.30 89.63 52.07
CA ASP A 19 -14.57 90.12 52.65
C ASP A 19 -15.47 91.15 51.92
N ASP A 20 -16.76 91.30 52.24
CA ASP A 20 -17.92 90.47 52.69
C ASP A 20 -18.99 91.50 53.13
N LEU A 21 -20.24 91.06 53.38
CA LEU A 21 -21.38 91.86 53.87
C LEU A 21 -21.98 92.89 52.85
N ASP A 22 -23.26 93.26 52.93
CA ASP A 22 -24.28 92.95 53.96
C ASP A 22 -25.66 92.61 53.36
N ASP A 23 -26.55 92.05 54.19
CA ASP A 23 -27.85 91.48 53.80
C ASP A 23 -29.03 92.49 53.82
N ALA A 24 -30.21 92.05 53.42
CA ALA A 24 -31.41 92.85 53.23
C ALA A 24 -32.04 93.39 54.53
N ASN A 25 -32.77 94.50 54.40
CA ASN A 25 -34.01 94.71 55.16
C ASN A 25 -35.01 95.58 54.40
N ALA A 26 -36.27 95.61 54.86
CA ALA A 26 -37.40 96.14 54.09
C ALA A 26 -38.48 96.83 54.95
N VAL A 27 -39.40 97.53 54.26
CA VAL A 27 -40.76 97.95 54.69
C VAL A 27 -40.87 99.13 55.68
N ASP A 28 -41.40 100.25 55.17
CA ASP A 28 -42.55 101.08 55.63
C ASP A 28 -42.52 102.42 54.82
N LEU A 29 -43.58 103.02 54.25
CA LEU A 29 -45.01 103.22 54.57
C LEU A 29 -45.25 104.32 55.65
N ASP A 30 -45.93 105.45 55.40
CA ASP A 30 -46.33 106.07 54.11
C ASP A 30 -45.80 107.53 53.96
N ASP A 31 -46.50 108.69 54.00
CA ASP A 31 -47.91 109.07 54.27
C ASP A 31 -48.55 109.82 53.06
N GLU A 32 -49.75 110.41 53.22
CA GLU A 32 -50.62 110.99 52.17
C GLU A 32 -50.71 112.55 52.10
N ASP A 33 -51.21 113.04 50.95
CA ASP A 33 -52.23 114.11 50.75
C ASP A 33 -52.03 115.65 50.95
N ASN A 34 -52.32 116.36 49.83
CA ASN A 34 -53.15 117.58 49.69
C ASN A 34 -52.73 118.92 50.37
N GLU A 35 -53.23 120.10 49.97
CA GLU A 35 -54.35 120.48 49.08
C GLU A 35 -54.04 121.78 48.28
N ASP A 36 -54.86 122.09 47.26
CA ASP A 36 -54.85 123.36 46.50
C ASP A 36 -55.32 124.57 47.34
N VAL A 37 -54.99 125.81 46.90
CA VAL A 37 -55.97 126.90 46.65
C VAL A 37 -55.29 128.21 46.18
N VAL A 38 -55.98 128.92 45.28
CA VAL A 38 -55.55 130.19 44.67
C VAL A 38 -56.15 131.40 45.40
N ALA A 39 -55.35 132.45 45.65
CA ALA A 39 -55.84 133.81 45.89
C ALA A 39 -54.83 134.88 45.42
N ASP A 40 -55.35 135.98 44.85
CA ASP A 40 -54.63 137.17 44.36
C ASP A 40 -55.19 138.40 45.07
N VAL A 41 -54.35 139.30 45.61
CA VAL A 41 -54.60 140.76 45.80
C VAL A 41 -53.25 141.51 45.97
N ASN A 42 -52.91 142.26 44.93
CA ASN A 42 -52.49 143.68 44.81
C ASN A 42 -52.01 144.56 46.02
N GLU A 43 -51.40 145.71 45.66
CA GLU A 43 -51.14 146.95 46.48
C GLU A 43 -50.06 146.86 47.60
N GLU A 44 -49.24 147.89 47.92
CA GLU A 44 -48.91 149.20 47.31
C GLU A 44 -47.52 149.68 47.84
N ALA A 45 -46.60 150.24 47.02
CA ALA A 45 -46.31 151.68 46.81
C ALA A 45 -44.99 152.18 47.46
N GLN A 46 -44.59 153.42 47.11
CA GLN A 46 -43.45 154.23 47.61
C GLN A 46 -42.04 153.69 47.23
N SER A 47 -41.21 154.31 46.38
CA SER A 47 -41.07 155.67 45.79
C SER A 47 -40.44 156.76 46.68
N GLU A 48 -39.19 157.12 46.37
CA GLU A 48 -38.46 158.41 46.54
C GLU A 48 -36.99 158.13 46.13
N ASP A 49 -36.19 159.05 45.57
CA ASP A 49 -36.36 160.48 45.32
C ASP A 49 -36.12 160.86 43.85
N GLU A 50 -36.85 161.86 43.36
CA GLU A 50 -36.33 162.77 42.34
C GLU A 50 -35.45 163.84 43.03
N ASN A 51 -34.31 164.20 42.45
CA ASN A 51 -33.66 165.47 42.76
C ASN A 51 -33.53 166.27 41.45
N GLU A 52 -34.49 167.17 41.25
CA GLU A 52 -34.41 168.19 40.20
C GLU A 52 -33.19 169.09 40.42
N LEU A 53 -32.53 169.50 39.33
CA LEU A 53 -31.90 170.82 39.28
C LEU A 53 -31.75 171.32 37.84
N ILE A 54 -32.79 172.03 37.37
CA ILE A 54 -32.69 173.38 36.78
C ILE A 54 -31.52 173.49 35.77
N VAL A 55 -31.66 173.14 34.49
CA VAL A 55 -32.67 173.57 33.49
C VAL A 55 -32.77 175.10 33.43
N LEU A 56 -32.32 175.70 32.32
CA LEU A 56 -32.59 177.13 32.04
C LEU A 56 -34.10 177.37 32.02
N ASP A 57 -34.54 178.52 32.56
CA ASP A 57 -35.95 178.85 32.81
C ASP A 57 -36.92 178.39 31.72
N PRO A 58 -38.13 177.90 32.09
CA PRO A 58 -39.16 177.50 31.14
C PRO A 58 -39.48 178.56 30.06
N ASP A 59 -39.37 179.85 30.44
CA ASP A 59 -39.62 181.02 29.59
C ASP A 59 -38.40 181.49 28.78
N HIS A 60 -37.26 180.77 28.85
CA HIS A 60 -36.07 181.13 28.07
C HIS A 60 -36.33 180.93 26.56
N PRO A 61 -36.13 181.94 25.69
CA PRO A 61 -36.65 181.97 24.31
C PRO A 61 -36.05 180.95 23.33
N LEU A 62 -35.13 180.10 23.80
CA LEU A 62 -34.60 178.94 23.05
C LEU A 62 -35.29 177.61 23.41
N MET A 63 -36.04 177.54 24.53
CA MET A 63 -36.72 176.34 25.03
C MET A 63 -38.20 176.21 24.64
N GLU A 64 -38.89 177.28 24.27
CA GLU A 64 -40.31 177.25 23.87
C GLU A 64 -40.57 176.24 22.72
N ARG A 65 -39.62 176.12 21.78
CA ARG A 65 -39.66 175.18 20.65
C ARG A 65 -39.41 173.72 21.04
N PHE A 66 -38.98 173.45 22.27
CA PHE A 66 -38.81 172.09 22.83
C PHE A 66 -40.12 171.57 23.41
N GLN A 67 -40.73 172.36 24.29
CA GLN A 67 -41.86 171.95 25.11
C GLN A 67 -43.08 171.54 24.26
N GLN A 68 -43.45 172.34 23.26
CA GLN A 68 -44.61 172.05 22.40
C GLN A 68 -44.48 170.76 21.58
N ARG A 69 -43.26 170.35 21.20
CA ARG A 69 -43.05 169.10 20.44
C ARG A 69 -43.16 167.85 21.30
N LEU A 70 -42.82 167.94 22.59
CA LEU A 70 -42.76 166.79 23.48
C LEU A 70 -44.16 166.18 23.75
N LYS A 71 -45.20 167.02 23.83
CA LYS A 71 -46.57 166.59 24.16
C LYS A 71 -47.18 165.65 23.11
N ASN A 72 -47.06 165.99 21.82
CA ASN A 72 -47.67 165.23 20.72
C ASN A 72 -47.01 163.87 20.43
N LEU A 73 -45.90 163.55 21.10
CA LEU A 73 -45.15 162.31 20.91
C LEU A 73 -45.75 161.14 21.71
N LEU A 74 -46.25 161.42 22.92
CA LEU A 74 -46.61 160.40 23.91
C LEU A 74 -47.87 159.61 23.53
N GLU A 75 -48.89 160.29 22.99
CA GLU A 75 -50.18 159.68 22.64
C GLU A 75 -50.04 158.51 21.65
N ARG A 76 -49.12 158.63 20.68
CA ARG A 76 -48.86 157.60 19.65
C ARG A 76 -48.11 156.36 20.15
N GLN A 77 -47.51 156.39 21.33
CA GLN A 77 -46.84 155.21 21.90
C GLN A 77 -47.84 154.24 22.54
N VAL A 78 -48.98 154.74 23.03
CA VAL A 78 -50.01 153.95 23.72
C VAL A 78 -50.69 152.95 22.78
N GLU A 79 -51.05 153.38 21.56
CA GLU A 79 -51.77 152.53 20.59
C GLU A 79 -50.97 151.28 20.18
N ARG A 80 -49.64 151.40 20.05
CA ARG A 80 -48.75 150.30 19.66
C ARG A 80 -48.67 149.20 20.72
N LEU A 81 -48.60 149.59 21.99
CA LEU A 81 -48.53 148.64 23.12
C LEU A 81 -49.82 147.81 23.26
N GLN A 82 -50.95 148.28 22.74
CA GLN A 82 -52.20 147.51 22.71
C GLN A 82 -52.21 146.42 21.63
N VAL A 83 -51.43 146.56 20.55
CA VAL A 83 -51.32 145.55 19.49
C VAL A 83 -50.42 144.39 19.94
N THR A 84 -49.23 144.69 20.45
CA THR A 84 -48.27 143.67 20.91
C THR A 84 -48.82 142.80 22.04
N LYS A 85 -49.69 143.34 22.90
CA LYS A 85 -50.39 142.55 23.93
C LYS A 85 -51.26 141.44 23.31
N ARG A 86 -52.03 141.74 22.26
CA ARG A 86 -52.93 140.78 21.61
C ARG A 86 -52.17 139.64 20.93
N GLU A 87 -51.01 139.94 20.36
CA GLU A 87 -50.12 138.93 19.76
C GLU A 87 -49.59 137.96 20.82
N GLN A 88 -49.19 138.49 21.99
CA GLN A 88 -48.77 137.65 23.12
C GLN A 88 -49.91 136.77 23.66
N ASP A 89 -51.12 137.32 23.82
CA ASP A 89 -52.31 136.59 24.26
C ASP A 89 -52.62 135.37 23.36
N GLU A 90 -52.42 135.49 22.03
CA GLU A 90 -52.55 134.35 21.11
C GLU A 90 -51.45 133.29 21.26
N THR A 91 -50.20 133.69 21.45
CA THR A 91 -49.10 132.72 21.66
C THR A 91 -49.30 131.92 22.94
N LEU A 92 -49.83 132.55 23.99
CA LEU A 92 -50.13 131.93 25.29
C LEU A 92 -51.25 130.88 25.15
N LYS A 93 -52.31 131.17 24.37
CA LYS A 93 -53.35 130.17 24.02
C LYS A 93 -52.77 128.96 23.28
N LYS A 94 -51.96 129.18 22.24
CA LYS A 94 -51.32 128.09 21.47
C LYS A 94 -50.41 127.23 22.37
N LYS A 95 -49.69 127.83 23.32
CA LYS A 95 -48.87 127.08 24.29
C LYS A 95 -49.69 126.27 25.30
N ARG A 96 -50.84 126.77 25.75
CA ARG A 96 -51.77 126.00 26.59
C ARG A 96 -52.37 124.79 25.85
N GLN A 97 -52.68 124.91 24.56
CA GLN A 97 -53.14 123.78 23.75
C GLN A 97 -52.04 122.70 23.61
N GLN A 98 -50.82 123.10 23.26
CA GLN A 98 -49.67 122.18 23.19
C GLN A 98 -49.39 121.44 24.51
N HIS A 99 -49.62 122.08 25.66
CA HIS A 99 -49.47 121.43 26.97
C HIS A 99 -50.57 120.39 27.24
N LEU A 100 -51.80 120.61 26.77
CA LEU A 100 -52.89 119.64 26.90
C LEU A 100 -52.71 118.46 25.93
N GLU A 101 -52.21 118.73 24.71
CA GLU A 101 -51.83 117.70 23.73
C GLU A 101 -50.72 116.80 24.29
N LEU A 102 -49.62 117.37 24.77
CA LEU A 102 -48.53 116.64 25.43
C LEU A 102 -48.98 115.87 26.69
N GLY A 103 -49.92 116.41 27.46
CA GLY A 103 -50.48 115.72 28.64
C GLY A 103 -51.28 114.46 28.25
N ASN A 104 -52.07 114.53 27.18
CA ASN A 104 -52.80 113.38 26.65
C ASN A 104 -51.85 112.34 26.02
N GLU A 105 -50.80 112.79 25.32
CA GLU A 105 -49.75 111.90 24.80
C GLU A 105 -49.01 111.18 25.94
N LEU A 106 -48.65 111.89 27.02
CA LEU A 106 -48.02 111.30 28.20
C LEU A 106 -48.91 110.24 28.86
N TYR A 107 -50.20 110.51 29.02
CA TYR A 107 -51.16 109.55 29.60
C TYR A 107 -51.33 108.31 28.71
N ASN A 108 -51.40 108.48 27.39
CA ASN A 108 -51.43 107.36 26.46
C ASN A 108 -50.15 106.51 26.53
N LEU A 109 -48.97 107.15 26.56
CA LEU A 109 -47.68 106.48 26.72
C LEU A 109 -47.56 105.74 28.06
N GLN A 110 -48.09 106.30 29.16
CA GLN A 110 -48.18 105.61 30.46
C GLN A 110 -49.08 104.37 30.37
N GLN A 111 -50.21 104.45 29.66
CA GLN A 111 -51.10 103.30 29.48
C GLN A 111 -50.52 102.24 28.52
N GLU A 112 -49.70 102.63 27.54
CA GLU A 112 -48.94 101.70 26.69
C GLU A 112 -47.79 101.04 27.46
N LEU A 113 -47.09 101.79 28.31
CA LEU A 113 -46.03 101.28 29.19
C LEU A 113 -46.57 100.27 30.19
N ALA A 114 -47.73 100.53 30.81
CA ALA A 114 -48.39 99.57 31.71
C ALA A 114 -48.81 98.28 30.98
N LYS A 115 -49.30 98.37 29.73
CA LYS A 115 -49.57 97.19 28.89
C LYS A 115 -48.28 96.43 28.57
N ALA A 116 -47.20 97.15 28.25
CA ALA A 116 -45.90 96.55 27.94
C ALA A 116 -45.31 95.81 29.16
N GLN A 117 -45.41 96.38 30.35
CA GLN A 117 -45.04 95.71 31.62
C GLN A 117 -45.86 94.44 31.83
N MET A 118 -47.18 94.50 31.71
CA MET A 118 -48.06 93.32 31.84
C MET A 118 -47.78 92.24 30.76
N HIS A 119 -47.29 92.63 29.59
CA HIS A 119 -46.83 91.69 28.55
C HIS A 119 -45.46 91.08 28.88
N ILE A 120 -44.55 91.83 29.50
CA ILE A 120 -43.25 91.33 29.95
C ILE A 120 -43.42 90.35 31.13
N GLU A 121 -44.31 90.65 32.08
CA GLU A 121 -44.64 89.74 33.19
C GLU A 121 -45.19 88.40 32.67
N LYS A 122 -46.18 88.43 31.76
CA LYS A 122 -46.71 87.22 31.11
C LYS A 122 -45.64 86.45 30.34
N ALA A 123 -44.79 87.15 29.58
CA ALA A 123 -43.68 86.51 28.88
C ALA A 123 -42.63 85.93 29.84
N HIS A 124 -42.50 86.47 31.05
CA HIS A 124 -41.65 85.92 32.10
C HIS A 124 -42.29 84.67 32.72
N ASP A 125 -43.58 84.69 33.04
CA ASP A 125 -44.32 83.52 33.50
C ASP A 125 -44.26 82.37 32.49
N ASP A 126 -44.59 82.65 31.21
CA ASP A 126 -44.46 81.72 30.07
C ASP A 126 -43.03 81.15 29.99
N TYR A 127 -42.00 81.98 30.18
CA TYR A 127 -40.61 81.56 30.21
C TYR A 127 -40.28 80.67 31.42
N THR A 128 -40.80 80.97 32.63
CA THR A 128 -40.56 80.10 33.80
C THR A 128 -41.26 78.76 33.67
N GLU A 129 -42.47 78.71 33.09
CA GLU A 129 -43.16 77.45 32.81
C GLU A 129 -42.45 76.67 31.71
N ALA A 130 -42.04 77.31 30.61
CA ALA A 130 -41.24 76.67 29.57
C ALA A 130 -39.90 76.13 30.10
N LYS A 131 -39.22 76.88 30.98
CA LYS A 131 -37.98 76.46 31.66
C LYS A 131 -38.23 75.25 32.58
N ARG A 132 -39.30 75.27 33.39
CA ARG A 132 -39.72 74.17 34.26
C ARG A 132 -40.05 72.91 33.47
N GLY A 133 -40.82 73.06 32.39
CA GLY A 133 -41.16 71.98 31.46
C GLY A 133 -39.97 71.44 30.66
N ARG A 134 -38.96 72.28 30.37
CA ARG A 134 -37.69 71.84 29.79
C ARG A 134 -36.89 71.01 30.79
N GLN A 135 -36.73 71.49 32.03
CA GLN A 135 -36.02 70.78 33.10
C GLN A 135 -36.65 69.42 33.41
N GLN A 136 -37.98 69.33 33.48
CA GLN A 136 -38.69 68.05 33.65
C GLN A 136 -38.43 67.07 32.49
N LYS A 137 -38.36 67.56 31.25
CA LYS A 137 -38.02 66.74 30.07
C LYS A 137 -36.54 66.37 30.02
N GLU A 138 -35.64 67.24 30.48
CA GLU A 138 -34.21 66.96 30.63
C GLU A 138 -33.97 65.87 31.68
N MET A 139 -34.61 65.95 32.85
CA MET A 139 -34.56 64.89 33.87
C MET A 139 -35.13 63.56 33.35
N ALA A 140 -36.30 63.57 32.69
CA ALA A 140 -36.88 62.35 32.10
C ALA A 140 -36.02 61.77 30.96
N LEU A 141 -35.30 62.62 30.21
CA LEU A 141 -34.34 62.19 29.19
C LEU A 141 -33.11 61.53 29.83
N ASP A 142 -32.58 62.09 30.92
CA ASP A 142 -31.42 61.52 31.61
C ASP A 142 -31.78 60.27 32.43
N ASP A 143 -33.01 60.18 32.95
CA ASP A 143 -33.56 58.93 33.50
C ASP A 143 -33.70 57.84 32.44
N THR A 144 -34.29 58.16 31.27
CA THR A 144 -34.40 57.18 30.18
C THR A 144 -33.04 56.81 29.58
N ARG A 145 -32.06 57.73 29.54
CA ARG A 145 -30.66 57.43 29.21
C ARG A 145 -30.00 56.53 30.25
N ARG A 146 -30.24 56.76 31.55
CA ARG A 146 -29.77 55.91 32.65
C ARG A 146 -30.33 54.50 32.52
N MET A 147 -31.65 54.37 32.41
CA MET A 147 -32.33 53.08 32.19
C MET A 147 -31.84 52.38 30.92
N PHE A 148 -31.62 53.10 29.82
CA PHE A 148 -31.06 52.54 28.58
C PHE A 148 -29.61 52.08 28.77
N LYS A 149 -28.78 52.83 29.51
CA LYS A 149 -27.39 52.47 29.83
C LYS A 149 -27.33 51.25 30.74
N GLU A 150 -28.24 51.15 31.71
CA GLU A 150 -28.39 49.99 32.59
C GLU A 150 -28.88 48.76 31.82
N MET A 151 -29.91 48.88 30.98
CA MET A 151 -30.37 47.80 30.10
C MET A 151 -29.33 47.38 29.06
N SER A 152 -28.54 48.33 28.52
CA SER A 152 -27.42 48.04 27.63
C SER A 152 -26.29 47.32 28.37
N ASN A 153 -25.97 47.73 29.60
CA ASN A 153 -24.99 47.04 30.44
C ASN A 153 -25.45 45.62 30.79
N ALA A 154 -26.73 45.45 31.17
CA ALA A 154 -27.32 44.13 31.43
C ALA A 154 -27.32 43.24 30.19
N TYR A 155 -27.74 43.76 29.02
CA TYR A 155 -27.66 43.04 27.75
C TYR A 155 -26.22 42.66 27.38
N ASN A 156 -25.23 43.54 27.62
CA ASN A 156 -23.82 43.21 27.42
C ASN A 156 -23.28 42.20 28.44
N GLN A 157 -23.83 42.12 29.65
CA GLN A 157 -23.52 41.08 30.63
C GLN A 157 -24.15 39.74 30.22
N GLU A 158 -25.42 39.70 29.82
CA GLU A 158 -26.06 38.48 29.30
C GLU A 158 -25.39 37.99 28.02
N LYS A 159 -24.97 38.90 27.12
CA LYS A 159 -24.21 38.54 25.91
C LYS A 159 -22.80 38.02 26.21
N ARG A 160 -22.18 38.44 27.32
CA ARG A 160 -20.93 37.84 27.82
C ARG A 160 -21.20 36.44 28.35
N LYS A 161 -22.17 36.27 29.26
CA LYS A 161 -22.62 34.94 29.75
C LYS A 161 -22.99 34.01 28.60
N GLU A 162 -23.62 34.51 27.53
CA GLU A 162 -23.95 33.73 26.34
C GLU A 162 -22.68 33.29 25.60
N ALA A 163 -21.67 34.16 25.46
CA ALA A 163 -20.38 33.80 24.87
C ALA A 163 -19.62 32.78 25.75
N ASP A 164 -19.63 32.98 27.07
CA ASP A 164 -19.02 32.08 28.05
C ASP A 164 -19.70 30.69 28.01
N LEU A 165 -21.04 30.64 28.02
CA LEU A 165 -21.84 29.42 27.91
C LEU A 165 -21.68 28.73 26.54
N ARG A 166 -21.55 29.49 25.44
CA ARG A 166 -21.22 28.94 24.12
C ARG A 166 -19.83 28.29 24.17
N GLN A 167 -18.84 28.95 24.79
CA GLN A 167 -17.51 28.37 24.96
C GLN A 167 -17.52 27.14 25.90
N GLU A 168 -18.36 27.10 26.93
CA GLU A 168 -18.59 25.91 27.74
C GLU A 168 -19.24 24.77 26.93
N VAL A 169 -20.24 25.06 26.10
CA VAL A 169 -20.87 24.10 25.20
C VAL A 169 -19.87 23.56 24.17
N ASP A 170 -19.04 24.42 23.57
CA ASP A 170 -17.98 24.00 22.65
C ASP A 170 -16.91 23.15 23.36
N ASN A 171 -16.51 23.52 24.57
CA ASN A 171 -15.61 22.72 25.41
C ASN A 171 -16.22 21.36 25.80
N LEU A 172 -17.53 21.31 26.07
CA LEU A 172 -18.25 20.07 26.36
C LEU A 172 -18.42 19.21 25.10
N ALA A 173 -18.68 19.82 23.95
CA ALA A 173 -18.72 19.13 22.65
C ALA A 173 -17.34 18.55 22.30
N LEU A 174 -16.25 19.29 22.55
CA LEU A 174 -14.88 18.83 22.38
C LEU A 174 -14.56 17.66 23.32
N ARG A 175 -14.96 17.74 24.60
CA ARG A 175 -14.85 16.63 25.56
C ARG A 175 -15.66 15.42 25.14
N LEU A 176 -16.89 15.61 24.64
CA LEU A 176 -17.73 14.53 24.11
C LEU A 176 -17.14 13.91 22.84
N PHE A 177 -16.50 14.70 21.98
CA PHE A 177 -15.75 14.20 20.82
C PHE A 177 -14.55 13.34 21.24
N TYR A 178 -13.72 13.81 22.17
CA TYR A 178 -12.60 12.99 22.68
C TYR A 178 -13.09 11.73 23.41
N MET A 179 -14.13 11.82 24.24
CA MET A 179 -14.73 10.65 24.92
C MET A 179 -15.40 9.69 23.94
N ARG A 180 -15.92 10.18 22.82
CA ARG A 180 -16.48 9.36 21.74
C ARG A 180 -15.38 8.66 20.96
N ASN A 181 -14.32 9.37 20.57
CA ASN A 181 -13.19 8.78 19.86
C ASN A 181 -12.52 7.73 20.74
N ALA A 182 -12.20 8.05 22.01
CA ALA A 182 -11.66 7.09 22.96
C ALA A 182 -12.59 5.88 23.20
N ARG A 183 -13.91 6.05 23.10
CA ARG A 183 -14.87 4.93 23.11
C ARG A 183 -14.83 4.10 21.82
N GLU A 184 -14.71 4.73 20.65
CA GLU A 184 -14.60 4.05 19.36
C GLU A 184 -13.25 3.31 19.24
N ASP A 185 -12.16 3.90 19.73
CA ASP A 185 -10.84 3.29 19.91
C ASP A 185 -10.91 2.09 20.87
N VAL A 186 -11.47 2.25 22.08
CA VAL A 186 -11.65 1.15 23.04
C VAL A 186 -12.59 0.05 22.52
N LEU A 187 -13.59 0.39 21.70
CA LEU A 187 -14.41 -0.62 21.01
C LEU A 187 -13.61 -1.32 19.89
N GLY A 188 -12.70 -0.61 19.23
CA GLY A 188 -11.72 -1.17 18.30
C GLY A 188 -10.78 -2.15 19.01
N ASP A 189 -10.17 -1.75 20.12
CA ASP A 189 -9.31 -2.57 20.96
C ASP A 189 -10.06 -3.78 21.53
N ILE A 190 -11.30 -3.62 22.01
CA ILE A 190 -12.14 -4.75 22.43
C ILE A 190 -12.45 -5.68 21.25
N ALA A 191 -12.68 -5.16 20.04
CA ALA A 191 -12.87 -5.98 18.86
C ALA A 191 -11.57 -6.65 18.36
N VAL A 192 -10.40 -6.08 18.64
CA VAL A 192 -9.08 -6.69 18.39
C VAL A 192 -8.79 -7.75 19.46
N MET A 193 -9.03 -7.47 20.74
CA MET A 193 -8.91 -8.43 21.84
C MET A 193 -9.87 -9.60 21.68
N LYS A 194 -11.11 -9.38 21.24
CA LYS A 194 -12.04 -10.48 20.91
C LYS A 194 -11.51 -11.35 19.77
N ARG A 195 -11.06 -10.76 18.66
CA ARG A 195 -10.44 -11.53 17.55
C ARG A 195 -9.12 -12.20 17.96
N ALA A 196 -8.38 -11.63 18.90
CA ALA A 196 -7.17 -12.23 19.47
C ALA A 196 -7.50 -13.39 20.42
N ALA A 197 -8.58 -13.30 21.20
CA ALA A 197 -9.11 -14.37 22.04
C ALA A 197 -9.72 -15.49 21.19
N GLU A 198 -10.61 -15.18 20.24
CA GLU A 198 -11.16 -16.13 19.26
C GLU A 198 -10.05 -16.86 18.47
N LYS A 199 -8.96 -16.14 18.14
CA LYS A 199 -7.77 -16.76 17.55
C LYS A 199 -6.99 -17.61 18.56
N ALA A 200 -6.80 -17.15 19.79
CA ALA A 200 -6.11 -17.90 20.84
C ALA A 200 -6.87 -19.17 21.21
N ASP A 201 -8.20 -19.13 21.33
CA ASP A 201 -9.08 -20.28 21.52
C ASP A 201 -9.04 -21.22 20.30
N GLY A 202 -9.01 -20.65 19.08
CA GLY A 202 -8.87 -21.42 17.85
C GLY A 202 -7.49 -22.06 17.67
N ASP A 203 -6.42 -21.45 18.15
CA ASP A 203 -5.05 -21.99 18.15
C ASP A 203 -4.81 -22.94 19.34
N LEU A 204 -5.45 -22.70 20.48
CA LEU A 204 -5.54 -23.62 21.62
C LEU A 204 -6.27 -24.90 21.22
N SER A 205 -7.45 -24.78 20.59
CA SER A 205 -8.20 -25.93 20.08
C SER A 205 -7.38 -26.74 19.08
N LYS A 206 -6.65 -26.11 18.16
CA LYS A 206 -5.69 -26.81 17.27
C LYS A 206 -4.56 -27.49 18.04
N ALA A 207 -4.09 -26.89 19.14
CA ALA A 207 -3.05 -27.46 19.98
C ALA A 207 -3.56 -28.64 20.82
N GLU A 208 -4.78 -28.59 21.37
CA GLU A 208 -5.48 -29.70 22.01
C GLU A 208 -5.73 -30.85 21.03
N ASP A 209 -6.18 -30.52 19.82
CA ASP A 209 -6.43 -31.45 18.72
C ASP A 209 -5.12 -32.10 18.23
N ALA A 210 -4.01 -31.35 18.22
CA ALA A 210 -2.66 -31.89 17.99
C ALA A 210 -2.13 -32.70 19.18
N LYS A 211 -2.48 -32.33 20.42
CA LYS A 211 -2.12 -33.03 21.65
C LYS A 211 -2.83 -34.38 21.73
N MET A 212 -4.13 -34.46 21.46
CA MET A 212 -4.87 -35.73 21.33
C MET A 212 -4.30 -36.62 20.20
N ARG A 213 -3.91 -36.04 19.06
CA ARG A 213 -3.20 -36.80 18.01
C ARG A 213 -1.83 -37.30 18.45
N GLN A 214 -1.10 -36.55 19.28
CA GLN A 214 0.15 -36.98 19.91
C GLN A 214 -0.12 -38.08 20.93
N ASP A 215 -1.14 -37.95 21.78
CA ASP A 215 -1.43 -38.90 22.85
C ASP A 215 -1.91 -40.23 22.28
N HIS A 216 -2.80 -40.24 21.27
CA HIS A 216 -3.11 -41.47 20.51
C HIS A 216 -1.92 -42.09 19.77
N LEU A 217 -0.86 -41.33 19.49
CA LEU A 217 0.41 -41.86 18.98
C LEU A 217 1.27 -42.42 20.12
N VAL A 218 1.31 -41.76 21.28
CA VAL A 218 1.97 -42.26 22.50
C VAL A 218 1.30 -43.54 22.97
N ASP A 219 -0.03 -43.60 23.11
CA ASP A 219 -0.80 -44.80 23.44
C ASP A 219 -0.42 -45.98 22.53
N ARG A 220 -0.39 -45.74 21.21
CA ARG A 220 -0.01 -46.76 20.23
C ARG A 220 1.46 -47.18 20.34
N LEU A 221 2.36 -46.25 20.63
CA LEU A 221 3.78 -46.56 20.85
C LEU A 221 4.00 -47.28 22.18
N VAL A 222 3.19 -47.01 23.21
CA VAL A 222 3.16 -47.73 24.49
C VAL A 222 2.64 -49.14 24.28
N GLU A 223 1.47 -49.32 23.64
CA GLU A 223 0.97 -50.65 23.22
C GLU A 223 2.01 -51.45 22.42
N GLN A 224 2.71 -50.81 21.49
CA GLN A 224 3.78 -51.46 20.71
C GLN A 224 5.00 -51.78 21.58
N THR A 225 5.38 -50.91 22.51
CA THR A 225 6.49 -51.14 23.44
C THR A 225 6.18 -52.28 24.41
N ASP A 226 4.95 -52.36 24.91
CA ASP A 226 4.53 -53.38 25.85
C ASP A 226 4.32 -54.73 25.17
N ARG A 227 3.76 -54.79 23.96
CA ARG A 227 3.79 -56.01 23.13
C ARG A 227 5.21 -56.48 22.83
N LEU A 228 6.13 -55.55 22.50
CA LEU A 228 7.54 -55.91 22.29
C LEU A 228 8.23 -56.36 23.60
N ARG A 229 7.81 -55.88 24.77
CA ARG A 229 8.27 -56.38 26.08
C ARG A 229 7.72 -57.77 26.38
N GLU A 230 6.46 -58.04 26.06
CA GLU A 230 5.85 -59.37 26.16
C GLU A 230 6.53 -60.37 25.22
N ASP A 231 6.77 -59.99 23.95
CA ASP A 231 7.54 -60.77 22.98
C ASP A 231 8.97 -61.04 23.49
N ILE A 232 9.69 -60.02 23.98
CA ILE A 232 11.04 -60.18 24.55
C ILE A 232 11.02 -61.12 25.77
N ALA A 233 10.09 -60.95 26.71
CA ALA A 233 9.98 -61.81 27.89
C ALA A 233 9.64 -63.27 27.51
N LEU A 234 8.83 -63.47 26.47
CA LEU A 234 8.52 -64.78 25.91
C LEU A 234 9.73 -65.41 25.20
N TYR A 235 10.51 -64.64 24.45
CA TYR A 235 11.75 -65.11 23.84
C TYR A 235 12.85 -65.39 24.87
N ASP A 236 13.00 -64.57 25.92
CA ASP A 236 13.92 -64.82 27.03
C ASP A 236 13.53 -66.09 27.79
N ALA A 237 12.24 -66.34 28.02
CA ALA A 237 11.75 -67.59 28.61
C ALA A 237 12.01 -68.81 27.69
N GLN A 238 11.83 -68.67 26.37
CA GLN A 238 12.19 -69.72 25.40
C GLN A 238 13.70 -69.97 25.36
N MET A 239 14.53 -68.92 25.39
CA MET A 239 15.99 -69.01 25.42
C MET A 239 16.50 -69.64 26.73
N ALA A 240 15.84 -69.37 27.86
CA ALA A 240 16.11 -70.05 29.12
C ALA A 240 15.76 -71.54 29.04
N ALA A 241 14.55 -71.88 28.58
CA ALA A 241 14.09 -73.26 28.44
C ALA A 241 14.99 -74.07 27.46
N GLN A 242 15.26 -73.54 26.27
CA GLN A 242 16.21 -74.15 25.33
C GLN A 242 17.63 -74.20 25.90
N GLY A 243 18.03 -73.20 26.70
CA GLY A 243 19.29 -73.21 27.42
C GLY A 243 19.41 -74.37 28.41
N ASP A 244 18.33 -74.72 29.09
CA ASP A 244 18.26 -75.84 30.03
C ASP A 244 18.10 -77.20 29.31
N GLU A 245 17.34 -77.27 28.21
CA GLU A 245 17.32 -78.44 27.32
C GLU A 245 18.73 -78.72 26.74
N ILE A 246 19.45 -77.68 26.33
CA ILE A 246 20.83 -77.79 25.82
C ILE A 246 21.82 -78.18 26.94
N LYS A 247 21.57 -77.82 28.21
CA LYS A 247 22.34 -78.34 29.35
C LYS A 247 22.06 -79.83 29.53
N ALA A 248 20.79 -80.23 29.70
CA ALA A 248 20.40 -81.63 29.86
C ALA A 248 20.88 -82.53 28.71
N ALA A 249 20.85 -82.04 27.47
CA ALA A 249 21.38 -82.74 26.30
C ALA A 249 22.92 -82.81 26.27
N LYS A 250 23.63 -81.82 26.82
CA LYS A 250 25.09 -81.87 27.00
C LYS A 250 25.49 -82.80 28.14
N ASP A 251 24.75 -82.79 29.23
CA ASP A 251 25.00 -83.64 30.40
C ASP A 251 24.75 -85.11 30.02
N GLY A 252 23.61 -85.42 29.39
CA GLY A 252 23.35 -86.77 28.84
C GLY A 252 24.32 -87.19 27.73
N LEU A 253 24.90 -86.25 26.97
CA LEU A 253 25.97 -86.54 26.01
C LEU A 253 27.34 -86.74 26.70
N ALA A 254 27.60 -86.09 27.83
CA ALA A 254 28.78 -86.34 28.65
C ALA A 254 28.69 -87.70 29.36
N ASP A 255 27.52 -88.06 29.88
CA ASP A 255 27.21 -89.39 30.42
C ASP A 255 27.40 -90.47 29.35
N ALA A 256 26.80 -90.31 28.17
CA ALA A 256 26.99 -91.23 27.04
C ALA A 256 28.46 -91.27 26.56
N GLN A 257 29.21 -90.17 26.62
CA GLN A 257 30.66 -90.20 26.37
C GLN A 257 31.44 -90.94 27.45
N SER A 258 30.98 -90.92 28.71
CA SER A 258 31.57 -91.71 29.79
C SER A 258 31.27 -93.21 29.61
N GLU A 259 30.05 -93.57 29.18
CA GLU A 259 29.67 -94.95 28.81
C GLU A 259 30.48 -95.46 27.61
N ILE A 260 30.66 -94.64 26.58
CA ILE A 260 31.54 -94.99 25.44
C ILE A 260 32.99 -95.19 25.89
N GLN A 261 33.47 -94.44 26.89
CA GLN A 261 34.80 -94.61 27.46
C GLN A 261 34.92 -95.88 28.31
N THR A 262 33.94 -96.23 29.15
CA THR A 262 33.94 -97.48 29.91
C THR A 262 33.85 -98.69 28.97
N ILE A 263 32.95 -98.68 27.98
CA ILE A 263 32.85 -99.71 26.93
C ILE A 263 34.16 -99.84 26.14
N ALA A 264 34.87 -98.73 25.87
CA ALA A 264 36.18 -98.77 25.22
C ALA A 264 37.27 -99.40 26.11
N VAL A 265 37.24 -99.18 27.42
CA VAL A 265 38.12 -99.84 28.40
C VAL A 265 37.80 -101.33 28.51
N GLU A 266 36.52 -101.71 28.63
CA GLU A 266 36.08 -103.11 28.65
C GLU A 266 36.47 -103.84 27.36
N ARG A 267 36.23 -103.24 26.19
CA ARG A 267 36.68 -103.78 24.89
C ARG A 267 38.20 -103.97 24.85
N LYS A 268 38.98 -103.04 25.40
CA LYS A 268 40.44 -103.15 25.47
C LYS A 268 40.88 -104.28 26.41
N GLN A 269 40.18 -104.47 27.54
CA GLN A 269 40.40 -105.57 28.48
C GLN A 269 40.05 -106.92 27.86
N LEU A 270 38.89 -107.04 27.19
CA LEU A 270 38.48 -108.24 26.45
C LEU A 270 39.45 -108.58 25.32
N MET A 271 39.91 -107.60 24.53
CA MET A 271 40.94 -107.81 23.52
C MET A 271 42.27 -108.28 24.13
N SER A 272 42.64 -107.79 25.31
CA SER A 272 43.84 -108.25 26.03
C SER A 272 43.69 -109.70 26.53
N GLN A 273 42.53 -110.04 27.09
CA GLN A 273 42.20 -111.41 27.50
C GLN A 273 42.20 -112.37 26.29
N TRP A 274 41.57 -111.98 25.18
CA TRP A 274 41.55 -112.74 23.93
C TRP A 274 42.96 -112.95 23.35
N ASN A 275 43.78 -111.89 23.28
CA ASN A 275 45.17 -111.99 22.85
C ASN A 275 46.00 -112.94 23.75
N SER A 276 45.82 -112.87 25.07
CA SER A 276 46.49 -113.80 26.00
C SER A 276 46.03 -115.25 25.82
N SER A 277 44.74 -115.46 25.53
CA SER A 277 44.15 -116.77 25.22
C SER A 277 44.70 -117.34 23.91
N LEU A 278 44.87 -116.49 22.89
CA LEU A 278 45.44 -116.82 21.59
C LEU A 278 46.93 -117.21 21.70
N ILE A 279 47.73 -116.46 22.44
CA ILE A 279 49.13 -116.81 22.76
C ILE A 279 49.21 -118.11 23.56
N GLY A 280 48.26 -118.33 24.49
CA GLY A 280 48.10 -119.59 25.20
C GLY A 280 47.67 -120.75 24.29
N LEU A 281 47.19 -120.50 23.07
CA LEU A 281 46.76 -121.50 22.09
C LEU A 281 47.87 -121.78 21.07
N THR A 282 48.60 -120.76 20.58
CA THR A 282 49.78 -120.96 19.72
C THR A 282 50.84 -121.80 20.40
N ARG A 283 51.17 -121.53 21.66
CA ARG A 283 52.12 -122.34 22.46
C ARG A 283 51.69 -123.80 22.63
N ARG A 284 50.38 -124.08 22.66
CA ARG A 284 49.85 -125.46 22.69
C ARG A 284 50.00 -126.14 21.32
N ASN A 285 49.79 -125.41 20.23
CA ASN A 285 49.96 -125.92 18.87
C ASN A 285 51.44 -126.20 18.55
N GLU A 286 52.36 -125.33 19.00
CA GLU A 286 53.82 -125.54 18.90
C GLU A 286 54.25 -126.82 19.63
N ALA A 287 53.80 -127.02 20.88
CA ALA A 287 54.05 -128.25 21.64
C ALA A 287 53.43 -129.49 20.98
N HIS A 288 52.27 -129.37 20.34
CA HIS A 288 51.66 -130.46 19.59
C HIS A 288 52.45 -130.81 18.31
N SER A 289 53.05 -129.84 17.62
CA SER A 289 53.90 -130.10 16.44
C SER A 289 55.14 -130.91 16.82
N THR A 290 55.87 -130.50 17.87
CA THR A 290 57.07 -131.22 18.31
C THR A 290 56.78 -132.66 18.75
N MET A 291 55.58 -132.90 19.33
CA MET A 291 55.12 -134.25 19.67
C MET A 291 54.79 -135.11 18.42
N LEU A 292 54.22 -134.52 17.37
CA LEU A 292 53.99 -135.23 16.09
C LEU A 292 55.29 -135.57 15.36
N GLU A 293 56.27 -134.67 15.38
CA GLU A 293 57.59 -134.87 14.77
C GLU A 293 58.33 -136.05 15.43
N ALA A 294 58.33 -136.12 16.76
CA ALA A 294 58.89 -137.24 17.51
C ALA A 294 58.18 -138.58 17.22
N LEU A 295 56.86 -138.55 16.99
CA LEU A 295 56.07 -139.74 16.64
C LEU A 295 56.36 -140.22 15.21
N ASN A 296 56.58 -139.31 14.26
CA ASN A 296 56.98 -139.65 12.89
C ASN A 296 58.35 -140.34 12.84
N GLN A 297 59.35 -139.83 13.57
CA GLN A 297 60.68 -140.45 13.64
C GLN A 297 60.62 -141.90 14.18
N ARG A 298 59.71 -142.20 15.12
CA ARG A 298 59.47 -143.57 15.61
C ARG A 298 58.80 -144.47 14.56
N ASN A 299 57.87 -143.94 13.77
CA ASN A 299 57.25 -144.70 12.68
C ASN A 299 58.24 -145.07 11.56
N GLU A 300 59.25 -144.24 11.30
CA GLU A 300 60.30 -144.56 10.33
C GLU A 300 61.22 -145.70 10.82
N GLN A 301 61.59 -145.71 12.10
CA GLN A 301 62.33 -146.83 12.73
C GLN A 301 61.56 -148.16 12.67
N ILE A 302 60.22 -148.12 12.78
CA ILE A 302 59.38 -149.32 12.65
C ILE A 302 59.35 -149.82 11.20
N ARG A 303 59.37 -148.92 10.20
CA ARG A 303 59.39 -149.29 8.78
C ARG A 303 60.69 -149.98 8.35
N SER A 304 61.86 -149.52 8.82
CA SER A 304 63.14 -150.17 8.50
C SER A 304 63.20 -151.60 9.04
N LEU A 305 62.80 -151.80 10.31
CA LEU A 305 62.72 -153.14 10.92
C LEU A 305 61.73 -154.06 10.18
N GLY A 306 60.63 -153.51 9.65
CA GLY A 306 59.70 -154.25 8.78
C GLY A 306 60.35 -154.75 7.49
N THR A 307 61.16 -153.92 6.82
CA THR A 307 61.85 -154.31 5.58
C THR A 307 62.91 -155.39 5.78
N GLU A 308 63.57 -155.42 6.94
CA GLU A 308 64.52 -156.48 7.31
C GLU A 308 63.79 -157.83 7.55
N ALA A 309 62.65 -157.80 8.25
CA ALA A 309 61.83 -158.99 8.48
C ALA A 309 61.30 -159.62 7.17
N GLU A 310 60.87 -158.80 6.21
CA GLU A 310 60.46 -159.27 4.88
C GLU A 310 61.60 -159.95 4.09
N ALA A 311 62.83 -159.47 4.23
CA ALA A 311 63.99 -160.05 3.55
C ALA A 311 64.27 -161.48 4.05
N TYR A 312 64.23 -161.70 5.37
CA TYR A 312 64.38 -163.03 5.95
C TYR A 312 63.23 -163.97 5.57
N ALA A 313 61.98 -163.49 5.56
CA ALA A 313 60.81 -164.28 5.13
C ALA A 313 60.95 -164.78 3.68
N LYS A 314 61.41 -163.91 2.76
CA LYS A 314 61.66 -164.25 1.35
C LYS A 314 62.82 -165.24 1.16
N SER A 315 63.77 -165.34 2.11
CA SER A 315 64.80 -166.38 2.11
C SER A 315 64.24 -167.73 2.54
N ILE A 316 63.45 -167.76 3.63
CA ILE A 316 62.86 -169.00 4.18
C ILE A 316 61.94 -169.67 3.15
N SER A 317 61.14 -168.87 2.43
CA SER A 317 60.25 -169.36 1.37
C SER A 317 60.98 -170.12 0.23
N LYS A 318 62.24 -169.75 -0.09
CA LYS A 318 63.02 -170.41 -1.15
C LYS A 318 63.59 -171.76 -0.74
N GLU A 319 63.90 -171.94 0.54
CA GLU A 319 64.30 -173.24 1.08
C GLU A 319 63.10 -174.19 1.20
N GLN A 320 61.93 -173.67 1.57
CA GLN A 320 60.68 -174.42 1.59
C GLN A 320 60.30 -174.93 0.19
N GLU A 321 60.35 -174.08 -0.83
CA GLU A 321 60.14 -174.46 -2.24
C GLU A 321 61.08 -175.58 -2.73
N GLN A 322 62.33 -175.62 -2.28
CA GLN A 322 63.28 -176.68 -2.64
C GLN A 322 62.94 -178.01 -1.95
N ASN A 323 62.52 -177.94 -0.69
CA ASN A 323 62.12 -179.10 0.09
C ASN A 323 60.82 -179.73 -0.46
N GLU A 324 59.85 -178.94 -0.88
CA GLU A 324 58.65 -179.41 -1.59
C GLU A 324 58.98 -180.12 -2.90
N LYS A 325 59.92 -179.59 -3.69
CA LYS A 325 60.34 -180.20 -4.97
C LYS A 325 61.01 -181.56 -4.76
N LEU A 326 61.84 -181.72 -3.73
CA LEU A 326 62.41 -183.02 -3.35
C LEU A 326 61.33 -183.98 -2.82
N THR A 327 60.42 -183.49 -1.98
CA THR A 327 59.30 -184.28 -1.44
C THR A 327 58.35 -184.79 -2.53
N LEU A 328 58.12 -184.00 -3.59
CA LEU A 328 57.28 -184.36 -4.73
C LEU A 328 57.96 -185.37 -5.68
N ILE A 329 59.30 -185.36 -5.76
CA ILE A 329 60.07 -186.40 -6.46
C ILE A 329 60.00 -187.72 -5.68
N LEU A 330 60.21 -187.69 -4.35
CA LEU A 330 60.10 -188.87 -3.48
C LEU A 330 58.69 -189.51 -3.56
N ASN A 331 57.64 -188.69 -3.45
CA ASN A 331 56.26 -189.15 -3.58
C ASN A 331 55.88 -189.67 -4.98
N LYS A 332 56.68 -189.38 -6.01
CA LYS A 332 56.57 -190.03 -7.34
C LYS A 332 57.29 -191.36 -7.34
N THR A 333 58.58 -191.39 -6.96
CA THR A 333 59.37 -192.62 -7.01
C THR A 333 58.83 -193.72 -6.09
N GLU A 334 58.22 -193.37 -4.95
CA GLU A 334 57.52 -194.34 -4.10
C GLU A 334 56.23 -194.88 -4.75
N LYS A 335 55.45 -194.06 -5.46
CA LYS A 335 54.23 -194.50 -6.16
C LYS A 335 54.57 -195.33 -7.40
N ASP A 336 55.61 -194.96 -8.13
CA ASP A 336 56.13 -195.73 -9.25
C ASP A 336 56.74 -197.06 -8.77
N PHE A 337 57.49 -197.06 -7.67
CA PHE A 337 57.99 -198.28 -7.02
C PHE A 337 56.84 -199.20 -6.61
N ASP A 338 55.80 -198.69 -5.96
CA ASP A 338 54.69 -199.52 -5.48
C ASP A 338 53.78 -200.01 -6.62
N MET A 339 53.63 -199.22 -7.70
CA MET A 339 52.99 -199.65 -8.95
C MET A 339 53.81 -200.77 -9.63
N VAL A 340 55.12 -200.59 -9.79
CA VAL A 340 56.03 -201.59 -10.36
C VAL A 340 56.05 -202.86 -9.49
N LYS A 341 56.03 -202.74 -8.16
CA LYS A 341 56.02 -203.87 -7.21
C LYS A 341 54.73 -204.70 -7.32
N ARG A 342 53.58 -204.06 -7.50
CA ARG A 342 52.29 -204.73 -7.78
C ARG A 342 52.27 -205.34 -9.19
N GLN A 343 52.74 -204.64 -10.21
CA GLN A 343 52.86 -205.17 -11.57
C GLN A 343 53.86 -206.33 -11.66
N LEU A 344 54.95 -206.31 -10.90
CA LEU A 344 55.95 -207.38 -10.82
C LEU A 344 55.40 -208.62 -10.11
N MET A 345 54.63 -208.45 -9.03
CA MET A 345 53.96 -209.57 -8.36
C MET A 345 52.88 -210.21 -9.26
N LEU A 346 52.06 -209.39 -9.94
CA LEU A 346 51.09 -209.87 -10.93
C LEU A 346 51.78 -210.54 -12.13
N SER A 347 52.88 -209.98 -12.63
CA SER A 347 53.65 -210.55 -13.75
C SER A 347 54.37 -211.83 -13.36
N ARG A 348 54.84 -211.96 -12.11
CA ARG A 348 55.48 -213.18 -11.60
C ARG A 348 54.47 -214.32 -11.45
N ASN A 349 53.33 -214.07 -10.81
CA ASN A 349 52.24 -215.04 -10.73
C ASN A 349 51.74 -215.45 -12.12
N LYS A 350 51.59 -214.49 -13.04
CA LYS A 350 51.27 -214.76 -14.45
C LYS A 350 52.38 -215.51 -15.19
N HIS A 351 53.66 -215.27 -14.91
CA HIS A 351 54.78 -215.94 -15.57
C HIS A 351 54.95 -217.39 -15.11
N ASP A 352 54.67 -217.68 -13.84
CA ASP A 352 54.72 -219.06 -13.33
C ASP A 352 53.47 -219.86 -13.74
N GLN A 353 52.28 -219.23 -13.81
CA GLN A 353 51.10 -219.81 -14.48
C GLN A 353 51.35 -220.02 -15.98
N LEU A 354 51.83 -218.99 -16.69
CA LEU A 354 52.15 -219.07 -18.12
C LEU A 354 53.30 -220.03 -18.43
N LYS A 355 54.18 -220.38 -17.49
CA LYS A 355 55.15 -221.48 -17.69
C LYS A 355 54.47 -222.83 -17.70
N GLN A 356 53.52 -223.07 -16.80
CA GLN A 356 52.72 -224.29 -16.82
C GLN A 356 51.84 -224.32 -18.06
N GLU A 357 51.17 -223.22 -18.42
CA GLU A 357 50.39 -223.12 -19.65
C GLU A 357 51.24 -223.21 -20.92
N PHE A 358 52.45 -222.63 -21.00
CA PHE A 358 53.34 -222.80 -22.16
C PHE A 358 53.79 -224.25 -22.31
N SER A 359 53.99 -225.01 -21.24
CA SER A 359 54.30 -226.44 -21.37
C SER A 359 53.18 -227.24 -22.05
N VAL A 360 51.93 -226.79 -21.92
CA VAL A 360 50.74 -227.36 -22.58
C VAL A 360 50.50 -226.71 -23.96
N LYS A 361 50.69 -225.40 -24.08
CA LYS A 361 50.43 -224.60 -25.28
C LYS A 361 51.51 -224.73 -26.34
N THR A 362 52.77 -224.93 -26.01
CA THR A 362 53.80 -225.30 -27.01
C THR A 362 53.46 -226.64 -27.67
N ARG A 363 52.70 -227.52 -26.99
CA ARG A 363 52.19 -228.78 -27.54
C ARG A 363 50.96 -228.61 -28.44
N GLN A 364 50.20 -227.52 -28.30
CA GLN A 364 49.01 -227.19 -29.11
C GLN A 364 49.30 -226.17 -30.22
N LEU A 365 50.24 -225.24 -30.03
CA LEU A 365 50.49 -224.14 -30.95
C LEU A 365 51.08 -224.64 -32.27
N HIS A 366 51.91 -225.68 -32.20
CA HIS A 366 52.45 -226.43 -33.34
C HIS A 366 51.35 -227.04 -34.24
N GLU A 367 50.15 -227.29 -33.69
CA GLU A 367 48.97 -227.71 -34.45
C GLU A 367 48.25 -226.51 -35.10
N THR A 368 48.32 -225.32 -34.49
CA THR A 368 47.57 -224.12 -34.94
C THR A 368 48.31 -223.20 -35.91
N GLU A 369 49.64 -223.14 -35.89
CA GLU A 369 50.40 -222.25 -36.82
C GLU A 369 50.21 -222.67 -38.29
N SER A 370 49.90 -223.95 -38.53
CA SER A 370 49.47 -224.49 -39.84
C SER A 370 48.20 -223.85 -40.42
N HIS A 371 47.39 -223.16 -39.60
CA HIS A 371 46.08 -222.64 -40.02
C HIS A 371 46.05 -221.15 -40.40
N LEU A 372 46.91 -220.29 -39.84
CA LEU A 372 46.69 -218.83 -39.89
C LEU A 372 47.09 -218.16 -41.21
N GLU A 373 48.03 -218.73 -41.97
CA GLU A 373 48.52 -218.15 -43.24
C GLU A 373 47.40 -217.84 -44.26
N ARG A 374 46.28 -218.56 -44.17
CA ARG A 374 45.11 -218.47 -45.05
C ARG A 374 44.29 -217.18 -44.86
N ALA A 375 44.46 -216.45 -43.75
CA ALA A 375 43.58 -215.33 -43.38
C ALA A 375 44.01 -213.95 -43.92
N ASN A 376 45.31 -213.73 -44.18
CA ASN A 376 45.86 -212.39 -44.43
C ASN A 376 45.50 -211.74 -45.79
N ALA A 377 44.72 -212.42 -46.65
CA ALA A 377 44.44 -211.97 -48.01
C ALA A 377 43.37 -210.86 -48.11
N GLN A 378 42.37 -210.82 -47.21
CA GLN A 378 41.08 -210.16 -47.48
C GLN A 378 41.00 -208.65 -47.16
N ILE A 379 41.93 -208.09 -46.38
CA ILE A 379 41.73 -206.75 -45.75
C ILE A 379 42.06 -205.55 -46.67
N ARG A 380 42.77 -205.76 -47.78
CA ARG A 380 43.37 -204.66 -48.58
C ARG A 380 42.38 -203.82 -49.40
N GLU A 381 41.15 -204.27 -49.58
CA GLU A 381 40.22 -203.74 -50.60
C GLU A 381 39.44 -202.48 -50.16
N ARG A 382 39.23 -202.26 -48.86
CA ARG A 382 38.26 -201.28 -48.32
C ARG A 382 38.73 -199.82 -48.19
N LYS A 383 39.81 -199.41 -48.85
CA LYS A 383 40.47 -198.10 -48.59
C LYS A 383 40.26 -197.00 -49.63
N THR A 384 39.63 -197.27 -50.77
CA THR A 384 39.65 -196.38 -51.95
C THR A 384 38.43 -195.45 -52.12
N GLU A 385 37.37 -195.63 -51.34
CA GLU A 385 36.06 -194.98 -51.60
C GLU A 385 35.90 -193.55 -51.01
N LEU A 386 36.83 -193.09 -50.15
CA LEU A 386 36.60 -191.93 -49.26
C LEU A 386 36.94 -190.53 -49.81
N ASP A 387 37.84 -190.40 -50.79
CA ASP A 387 38.46 -189.11 -51.12
C ASP A 387 37.64 -188.17 -52.04
N ALA A 388 36.56 -188.66 -52.65
CA ALA A 388 35.88 -187.96 -53.75
C ALA A 388 35.08 -186.68 -53.35
N LEU A 389 34.57 -186.60 -52.12
CA LEU A 389 33.45 -185.70 -51.78
C LEU A 389 33.81 -184.22 -51.49
N ARG A 390 35.09 -183.84 -51.41
CA ARG A 390 35.48 -182.54 -50.80
C ARG A 390 35.53 -181.31 -51.72
N LYS A 391 35.44 -181.44 -53.06
CA LYS A 391 35.84 -180.37 -54.01
C LYS A 391 34.75 -179.37 -54.46
N GLN A 392 33.55 -179.36 -53.86
CA GLN A 392 32.39 -178.66 -54.45
C GLN A 392 32.05 -177.28 -53.84
N ILE A 393 32.59 -176.92 -52.67
CA ILE A 393 32.03 -175.86 -51.81
C ILE A 393 32.52 -174.42 -52.15
N GLU A 394 33.66 -174.24 -52.82
CA GLU A 394 34.41 -172.97 -52.78
C GLU A 394 33.89 -171.81 -53.68
N ARG A 395 32.85 -172.00 -54.51
CA ARG A 395 32.57 -171.04 -55.62
C ARG A 395 31.62 -169.87 -55.33
N GLU A 396 30.74 -169.96 -54.33
CA GLU A 396 29.56 -169.05 -54.25
C GLU A 396 29.84 -167.65 -53.64
N ASN A 397 31.02 -167.41 -53.05
CA ASN A 397 31.24 -166.24 -52.19
C ASN A 397 31.60 -164.90 -52.89
N LEU A 398 31.77 -164.85 -54.22
CA LEU A 398 32.47 -163.73 -54.88
C LEU A 398 31.60 -162.57 -55.40
N GLU A 399 30.29 -162.75 -55.66
CA GLU A 399 29.50 -161.74 -56.40
C GLU A 399 29.01 -160.54 -55.55
N LYS A 400 29.02 -160.65 -54.22
CA LYS A 400 28.27 -159.75 -53.32
C LYS A 400 28.77 -158.29 -53.26
N VAL A 401 29.99 -158.00 -53.69
CA VAL A 401 30.71 -156.75 -53.31
C VAL A 401 30.42 -155.55 -54.23
N ARG A 402 29.94 -155.75 -55.45
CA ARG A 402 30.07 -154.75 -56.55
C ARG A 402 29.04 -153.61 -56.62
N LEU A 403 28.09 -153.50 -55.69
CA LEU A 403 26.87 -152.67 -55.85
C LEU A 403 26.78 -151.41 -54.97
N THR A 404 27.79 -151.10 -54.14
CA THR A 404 27.66 -150.08 -53.08
C THR A 404 28.19 -148.67 -53.39
N GLU A 405 28.84 -148.45 -54.54
CA GLU A 405 29.66 -147.22 -54.75
C GLU A 405 28.98 -146.11 -55.58
N GLU A 406 28.01 -146.42 -56.45
CA GLU A 406 27.49 -145.46 -57.45
C GLU A 406 26.58 -144.34 -56.88
N ILE A 407 26.11 -144.44 -55.64
CA ILE A 407 25.04 -143.58 -55.09
C ILE A 407 25.53 -142.19 -54.65
N THR A 408 26.81 -142.03 -54.32
CA THR A 408 27.28 -140.88 -53.52
C THR A 408 27.55 -139.56 -54.25
N GLU A 409 27.54 -139.53 -55.59
CA GLU A 409 28.16 -138.43 -56.35
C GLU A 409 27.21 -137.27 -56.75
N GLN A 410 25.92 -137.52 -56.92
CA GLN A 410 25.01 -136.58 -57.62
C GLN A 410 24.64 -135.28 -56.87
N ILE A 411 24.89 -135.18 -55.56
CA ILE A 411 24.28 -134.13 -54.70
C ILE A 411 25.02 -132.76 -54.75
N ARG A 412 26.27 -132.69 -55.24
CA ARG A 412 27.18 -131.55 -54.99
C ARG A 412 27.01 -130.29 -55.86
N SER A 413 26.05 -130.22 -56.79
CA SER A 413 26.19 -129.34 -57.99
C SER A 413 25.35 -128.05 -58.09
N ARG A 414 24.49 -127.70 -57.11
CA ARG A 414 23.37 -126.74 -57.35
C ARG A 414 23.34 -125.39 -56.59
N LEU A 415 24.37 -124.97 -55.84
CA LEU A 415 24.22 -123.91 -54.81
C LEU A 415 25.01 -122.59 -55.00
N THR A 416 25.14 -122.04 -56.23
CA THR A 416 25.87 -120.78 -56.48
C THR A 416 25.12 -119.76 -57.38
N MET A 417 25.36 -118.46 -57.10
CA MET A 417 24.96 -117.22 -57.82
C MET A 417 23.68 -116.44 -57.42
N LYS A 418 23.88 -115.25 -56.81
CA LYS A 418 23.12 -113.98 -57.01
C LYS A 418 23.66 -112.86 -56.11
N LYS A 419 24.28 -111.78 -56.64
CA LYS A 419 24.73 -110.62 -55.82
C LYS A 419 25.06 -109.29 -56.55
N ALA A 420 24.34 -108.94 -57.63
CA ALA A 420 24.74 -107.83 -58.54
C ALA A 420 23.74 -106.65 -58.69
N ALA A 421 22.65 -106.58 -57.92
CA ALA A 421 21.51 -105.70 -58.21
C ALA A 421 21.40 -104.41 -57.36
N GLU A 422 22.17 -104.27 -56.28
CA GLU A 422 21.75 -103.45 -55.12
C GLU A 422 22.20 -101.97 -55.11
N TYR A 423 22.99 -101.51 -56.08
CA TYR A 423 23.63 -100.18 -55.99
C TYR A 423 22.84 -99.05 -56.65
N THR A 424 22.25 -99.29 -57.83
CA THR A 424 21.53 -98.25 -58.60
C THR A 424 20.20 -97.82 -57.97
N GLN A 425 19.56 -98.70 -57.19
CA GLN A 425 18.28 -98.42 -56.53
C GLN A 425 18.37 -97.38 -55.40
N LYS A 426 19.56 -97.17 -54.82
CA LYS A 426 19.74 -96.38 -53.58
C LYS A 426 19.73 -94.86 -53.74
N LEU A 427 19.94 -94.33 -54.95
CA LEU A 427 19.83 -92.87 -55.20
C LEU A 427 18.39 -92.43 -55.49
N THR A 428 17.65 -93.19 -56.30
CA THR A 428 16.25 -92.88 -56.64
C THR A 428 15.30 -93.02 -55.45
N GLY A 429 15.63 -93.87 -54.47
CA GLY A 429 14.91 -93.96 -53.20
C GLY A 429 14.89 -92.63 -52.46
N LYS A 430 16.06 -92.10 -52.07
CA LYS A 430 16.21 -90.94 -51.17
C LYS A 430 15.43 -89.67 -51.56
N VAL A 431 15.13 -89.47 -52.85
CA VAL A 431 14.29 -88.35 -53.31
C VAL A 431 12.80 -88.66 -53.13
N ARG A 432 12.36 -89.86 -53.50
CA ARG A 432 10.97 -90.32 -53.28
C ARG A 432 10.63 -90.50 -51.81
N ASP A 433 11.57 -91.00 -51.01
CA ASP A 433 11.42 -91.20 -49.58
C ASP A 433 11.10 -89.86 -48.90
N ARG A 434 11.82 -88.79 -49.27
CA ARG A 434 11.66 -87.45 -48.69
C ARG A 434 10.39 -86.72 -49.15
N THR A 435 9.87 -87.01 -50.34
CA THR A 435 8.52 -86.56 -50.75
C THR A 435 7.45 -87.30 -49.94
N ARG A 436 7.55 -88.64 -49.84
CA ARG A 436 6.65 -89.46 -49.03
C ARG A 436 6.67 -89.08 -47.55
N GLU A 437 7.82 -88.70 -47.01
CA GLU A 437 7.98 -88.28 -45.62
C GLU A 437 7.13 -87.04 -45.30
N VAL A 438 7.02 -86.09 -46.24
CA VAL A 438 6.12 -84.93 -46.14
C VAL A 438 4.65 -85.32 -46.36
N GLU A 439 4.35 -86.18 -47.34
CA GLU A 439 2.99 -86.71 -47.55
C GLU A 439 2.47 -87.49 -46.32
N THR A 440 3.33 -88.28 -45.66
CA THR A 440 3.00 -88.96 -44.41
C THR A 440 2.88 -88.02 -43.23
N GLN A 441 3.66 -86.93 -43.16
CA GLN A 441 3.49 -85.92 -42.12
C GLN A 441 2.14 -85.20 -42.25
N ILE A 442 1.69 -84.90 -43.47
CA ILE A 442 0.34 -84.36 -43.73
C ILE A 442 -0.73 -85.38 -43.31
N ALA A 443 -0.62 -86.63 -43.75
CA ALA A 443 -1.57 -87.69 -43.39
C ALA A 443 -1.57 -88.04 -41.88
N LEU A 444 -0.46 -87.82 -41.17
CA LEU A 444 -0.36 -87.93 -39.71
C LEU A 444 -1.08 -86.76 -39.02
N VAL A 445 -0.86 -85.52 -39.47
CA VAL A 445 -1.57 -84.34 -38.92
C VAL A 445 -3.07 -84.41 -39.21
N GLU A 446 -3.49 -84.91 -40.36
CA GLU A 446 -4.91 -85.18 -40.66
C GLU A 446 -5.49 -86.30 -39.77
N ASN A 447 -4.69 -87.32 -39.42
CA ASN A 447 -5.08 -88.33 -38.44
C ASN A 447 -5.13 -87.78 -37.01
N GLU A 448 -4.19 -86.91 -36.60
CA GLU A 448 -4.23 -86.26 -35.29
C GLU A 448 -5.42 -85.31 -35.17
N ILE A 449 -5.71 -84.50 -36.19
CA ILE A 449 -6.93 -83.68 -36.26
C ILE A 449 -8.20 -84.56 -36.20
N SER A 450 -8.21 -85.70 -36.89
CA SER A 450 -9.34 -86.64 -36.85
C SER A 450 -9.49 -87.32 -35.48
N LYS A 451 -8.37 -87.64 -34.84
CA LYS A 451 -8.29 -88.24 -33.50
C LYS A 451 -8.71 -87.24 -32.43
N ASP A 452 -8.26 -85.99 -32.49
CA ASP A 452 -8.68 -84.90 -31.60
C ASP A 452 -10.16 -84.56 -31.78
N GLN A 453 -10.70 -84.62 -33.00
CA GLN A 453 -12.14 -84.51 -33.23
C GLN A 453 -12.92 -85.68 -32.62
N LEU A 454 -12.38 -86.90 -32.70
CA LEU A 454 -12.99 -88.11 -32.13
C LEU A 454 -12.86 -88.15 -30.59
N GLU A 455 -11.75 -87.67 -30.03
CA GLU A 455 -11.57 -87.46 -28.58
C GLU A 455 -12.47 -86.33 -28.07
N ALA A 456 -12.61 -85.22 -28.80
CA ALA A 456 -13.59 -84.18 -28.48
C ALA A 456 -15.04 -84.69 -28.58
N ALA A 457 -15.34 -85.58 -29.54
CA ALA A 457 -16.63 -86.27 -29.62
C ALA A 457 -16.83 -87.22 -28.43
N HIS A 458 -15.82 -87.99 -28.04
CA HIS A 458 -15.83 -88.83 -26.84
C HIS A 458 -16.00 -88.03 -25.55
N VAL A 459 -15.34 -86.88 -25.41
CA VAL A 459 -15.50 -85.97 -24.27
C VAL A 459 -16.90 -85.37 -24.24
N ARG A 460 -17.47 -84.96 -25.38
CA ARG A 460 -18.88 -84.50 -25.46
C ARG A 460 -19.87 -85.62 -25.16
N ALA A 461 -19.62 -86.84 -25.63
CA ALA A 461 -20.45 -88.02 -25.34
C ALA A 461 -20.36 -88.42 -23.87
N ARG A 462 -19.17 -88.39 -23.27
CA ARG A 462 -18.92 -88.62 -21.84
C ARG A 462 -19.52 -87.50 -20.99
N LEU A 463 -19.51 -86.24 -21.44
CA LEU A 463 -20.16 -85.13 -20.75
C LEU A 463 -21.68 -85.30 -20.75
N ARG A 464 -22.28 -85.67 -21.89
CA ARG A 464 -23.71 -86.02 -21.98
C ARG A 464 -24.06 -87.25 -21.13
N HIS A 465 -23.23 -88.27 -21.13
CA HIS A 465 -23.41 -89.45 -20.29
C HIS A 465 -23.34 -89.07 -18.81
N ASN A 466 -22.34 -88.29 -18.40
CA ASN A 466 -22.24 -87.75 -17.04
C ASN A 466 -23.46 -86.89 -16.68
N GLN A 467 -24.02 -86.10 -17.60
CA GLN A 467 -25.26 -85.35 -17.39
C GLN A 467 -26.45 -86.29 -17.18
N THR A 468 -26.62 -87.33 -18.00
CA THR A 468 -27.68 -88.34 -17.79
C THR A 468 -27.48 -89.15 -16.51
N VAL A 469 -26.22 -89.36 -16.07
CA VAL A 469 -25.87 -90.03 -14.82
C VAL A 469 -26.13 -89.12 -13.62
N VAL A 470 -25.87 -87.82 -13.71
CA VAL A 470 -26.30 -86.84 -12.69
C VAL A 470 -27.83 -86.82 -12.62
N GLU A 471 -28.54 -86.72 -13.75
CA GLU A 471 -30.00 -86.79 -13.75
C GLU A 471 -30.57 -88.12 -13.20
N SER A 472 -29.89 -89.26 -13.38
CA SER A 472 -30.32 -90.51 -12.76
C SER A 472 -29.95 -90.57 -11.28
N LEU A 473 -28.79 -90.02 -10.87
CA LEU A 473 -28.40 -89.92 -9.47
C LEU A 473 -29.29 -88.94 -8.70
N ASP A 474 -29.73 -87.83 -9.28
CA ASP A 474 -30.71 -86.91 -8.68
C ASP A 474 -32.07 -87.60 -8.51
N LYS A 475 -32.48 -88.43 -9.47
CA LYS A 475 -33.69 -89.27 -9.37
C LYS A 475 -33.53 -90.38 -8.33
N GLU A 476 -32.35 -90.98 -8.20
CA GLU A 476 -32.03 -91.95 -7.14
C GLU A 476 -31.91 -91.30 -5.77
N ILE A 477 -31.41 -90.07 -5.65
CA ILE A 477 -31.35 -89.29 -4.42
C ILE A 477 -32.76 -88.87 -4.02
N ALA A 478 -33.61 -88.43 -4.96
CA ALA A 478 -35.02 -88.19 -4.68
C ALA A 478 -35.74 -89.47 -4.22
N ALA A 479 -35.52 -90.60 -4.91
CA ALA A 479 -36.09 -91.89 -4.52
C ALA A 479 -35.59 -92.35 -3.14
N LYS A 480 -34.28 -92.30 -2.88
CA LYS A 480 -33.66 -92.61 -1.59
C LYS A 480 -34.12 -91.65 -0.50
N ASN A 481 -34.35 -90.37 -0.77
CA ASN A 481 -34.95 -89.45 0.18
C ASN A 481 -36.39 -89.88 0.53
N THR A 482 -37.21 -90.31 -0.44
CA THR A 482 -38.55 -90.87 -0.09
C THR A 482 -38.48 -92.21 0.66
N VAL A 483 -37.40 -92.98 0.48
CA VAL A 483 -37.14 -94.19 1.28
C VAL A 483 -36.62 -93.81 2.68
N ILE A 484 -35.81 -92.77 2.81
CA ILE A 484 -35.32 -92.22 4.08
C ILE A 484 -36.49 -91.68 4.89
N THR A 485 -37.37 -90.85 4.32
CA THR A 485 -38.57 -90.36 5.02
C THR A 485 -39.51 -91.50 5.44
N LYS A 486 -39.57 -92.60 4.68
CA LYS A 486 -40.28 -93.82 5.10
C LYS A 486 -39.54 -94.54 6.23
N SER A 487 -38.23 -94.73 6.14
CA SER A 487 -37.45 -95.37 7.21
C SER A 487 -37.35 -94.50 8.46
N GLU A 488 -37.48 -93.18 8.38
CA GLU A 488 -37.60 -92.26 9.52
C GLU A 488 -38.97 -92.38 10.19
N GLN A 489 -40.05 -92.50 9.40
CA GLN A 489 -41.39 -92.80 9.92
C GLN A 489 -41.46 -94.21 10.53
N ASP A 490 -40.83 -95.20 9.91
CA ASP A 490 -40.75 -96.55 10.43
C ASP A 490 -39.73 -96.69 11.57
N GLN A 491 -38.69 -95.85 11.66
CA GLN A 491 -37.83 -95.72 12.85
C GLN A 491 -38.55 -95.01 13.99
N SER A 492 -39.42 -94.02 13.71
CA SER A 492 -40.30 -93.41 14.72
C SER A 492 -41.27 -94.45 15.29
N ARG A 493 -41.89 -95.28 14.44
CA ARG A 493 -42.71 -96.42 14.86
C ARG A 493 -41.92 -97.50 15.61
N ASN A 494 -40.77 -97.91 15.06
CA ASN A 494 -39.91 -98.90 15.69
C ASN A 494 -39.35 -98.39 17.02
N ASN A 495 -39.10 -97.10 17.21
CA ASN A 495 -38.73 -96.55 18.51
C ASN A 495 -39.89 -96.67 19.51
N ILE A 496 -41.14 -96.39 19.11
CA ILE A 496 -42.32 -96.59 19.97
C ILE A 496 -42.51 -98.07 20.34
N ASP A 497 -42.25 -99.00 19.42
CA ASP A 497 -42.31 -100.44 19.69
C ASP A 497 -41.05 -100.98 20.40
N ILE A 498 -39.90 -100.32 20.28
CA ILE A 498 -38.70 -100.56 21.09
C ILE A 498 -38.94 -100.09 22.52
N GLU A 499 -39.51 -98.91 22.76
CA GLU A 499 -39.86 -98.45 24.11
C GLU A 499 -40.81 -99.43 24.83
N ARG A 500 -41.81 -99.97 24.11
CA ARG A 500 -42.67 -101.05 24.61
C ARG A 500 -41.86 -102.31 24.93
N LYS A 501 -41.05 -102.79 23.98
CA LYS A 501 -40.27 -104.03 24.15
C LYS A 501 -39.13 -103.89 25.15
N GLN A 502 -38.61 -102.69 25.40
CA GLN A 502 -37.64 -102.42 26.45
C GLN A 502 -38.31 -102.62 27.82
N GLY A 503 -39.54 -102.14 28.00
CA GLY A 503 -40.35 -102.43 29.19
C GLY A 503 -40.68 -103.91 29.38
N GLU A 504 -40.91 -104.66 28.30
CA GLU A 504 -41.04 -106.13 28.36
C GLU A 504 -39.70 -106.80 28.70
N ILE A 505 -38.60 -106.36 28.10
CA ILE A 505 -37.24 -106.87 28.34
C ILE A 505 -36.82 -106.61 29.79
N ASP A 506 -37.11 -105.46 30.38
CA ASP A 506 -36.81 -105.18 31.80
C ASP A 506 -37.65 -106.06 32.75
N LEU A 507 -38.89 -106.38 32.38
CA LEU A 507 -39.74 -107.33 33.10
C LEU A 507 -39.22 -108.77 32.99
N HIS A 508 -38.66 -109.15 31.83
CA HIS A 508 -38.07 -110.46 31.60
C HIS A 508 -36.67 -110.60 32.21
N ASN A 509 -35.84 -109.56 32.18
CA ASN A 509 -34.52 -109.52 32.82
C ASN A 509 -34.64 -109.67 34.34
N LYS A 510 -35.61 -109.00 34.98
CA LYS A 510 -35.91 -109.23 36.40
C LYS A 510 -36.30 -110.67 36.75
N ARG A 511 -36.87 -111.43 35.80
CA ARG A 511 -37.14 -112.88 35.96
C ARG A 511 -35.90 -113.72 35.64
N LEU A 512 -35.06 -113.29 34.71
CA LEU A 512 -33.82 -113.97 34.32
C LEU A 512 -32.76 -113.87 35.43
N GLU A 513 -32.60 -112.71 36.06
CA GLU A 513 -31.75 -112.52 37.25
C GLU A 513 -32.22 -113.40 38.41
N GLN A 514 -33.54 -113.47 38.66
CA GLN A 514 -34.12 -114.35 39.68
C GLN A 514 -33.87 -115.85 39.40
N LEU A 515 -33.85 -116.26 38.12
CA LEU A 515 -33.56 -117.63 37.73
C LEU A 515 -32.06 -117.95 37.78
N ILE A 516 -31.19 -117.06 37.31
CA ILE A 516 -29.73 -117.21 37.37
C ILE A 516 -29.25 -117.27 38.82
N ALA A 517 -29.81 -116.46 39.72
CA ALA A 517 -29.55 -116.52 41.16
C ALA A 517 -30.01 -117.85 41.81
N SER A 518 -30.91 -118.60 41.18
CA SER A 518 -31.45 -119.87 41.70
C SER A 518 -30.76 -121.13 41.17
N ALA A 519 -29.94 -121.01 40.12
CA ALA A 519 -29.34 -122.13 39.40
C ALA A 519 -27.81 -121.95 39.28
N GLY A 520 -27.10 -122.14 40.40
CA GLY A 520 -25.66 -121.86 40.53
C GLY A 520 -24.80 -122.44 39.39
N GLY A 521 -23.99 -121.57 38.78
CA GLY A 521 -23.21 -121.87 37.57
C GLY A 521 -22.18 -123.00 37.73
N VAL A 522 -21.97 -123.74 36.64
CA VAL A 522 -21.23 -125.02 36.60
C VAL A 522 -19.75 -124.82 36.26
N GLU A 523 -18.88 -125.69 36.80
CA GLU A 523 -17.44 -125.72 36.51
C GLU A 523 -17.11 -126.28 35.11
N LEU A 524 -16.05 -125.74 34.47
CA LEU A 524 -15.59 -126.11 33.13
C LEU A 524 -14.33 -127.02 33.18
N GLY A 525 -14.15 -127.85 32.16
CA GLY A 525 -13.13 -128.91 32.14
C GLY A 525 -11.71 -128.45 31.77
N PRO A 526 -10.65 -129.18 32.16
CA PRO A 526 -9.26 -128.76 31.92
C PRO A 526 -8.86 -128.53 30.46
N LEU A 527 -9.47 -129.24 29.51
CA LEU A 527 -9.24 -129.05 28.07
C LEU A 527 -9.92 -127.78 27.53
N GLU A 528 -11.02 -127.35 28.15
CA GLU A 528 -11.68 -126.09 27.83
C GLU A 528 -10.87 -124.91 28.40
N ILE A 529 -10.16 -125.10 29.53
CA ILE A 529 -9.24 -124.10 30.08
C ILE A 529 -8.06 -123.83 29.12
N THR A 530 -7.47 -124.86 28.50
CA THR A 530 -6.37 -124.67 27.54
C THR A 530 -6.83 -124.09 26.19
N ILE A 531 -8.02 -124.48 25.71
CA ILE A 531 -8.63 -123.85 24.53
C ILE A 531 -8.94 -122.37 24.83
N ASN A 532 -9.48 -122.06 26.01
CA ASN A 532 -9.72 -120.67 26.44
C ASN A 532 -8.43 -119.87 26.64
N SER A 533 -7.30 -120.47 27.04
CA SER A 533 -6.04 -119.74 27.17
C SER A 533 -5.44 -119.36 25.81
N LEU A 534 -5.49 -120.27 24.82
CA LEU A 534 -5.11 -119.98 23.44
C LEU A 534 -6.08 -118.99 22.77
N GLY A 535 -7.38 -119.15 22.99
CA GLY A 535 -8.40 -118.21 22.53
C GLY A 535 -8.19 -116.79 23.08
N LYS A 536 -7.87 -116.66 24.36
CA LYS A 536 -7.49 -115.36 24.98
C LYS A 536 -6.21 -114.78 24.39
N SER A 537 -5.20 -115.60 24.10
CA SER A 537 -3.95 -115.15 23.48
C SER A 537 -4.17 -114.65 22.04
N ILE A 538 -5.04 -115.32 21.27
CA ILE A 538 -5.44 -114.89 19.92
C ILE A 538 -6.27 -113.60 20.00
N ALA A 539 -7.26 -113.54 20.90
CA ALA A 539 -8.09 -112.35 21.10
C ALA A 539 -7.25 -111.13 21.50
N ALA A 540 -6.30 -111.28 22.42
CA ALA A 540 -5.39 -110.20 22.81
C ALA A 540 -4.54 -109.69 21.64
N LYS A 541 -4.08 -110.58 20.74
CA LYS A 541 -3.35 -110.17 19.53
C LYS A 541 -4.26 -109.55 18.46
N GLN A 542 -5.53 -109.95 18.38
CA GLN A 542 -6.53 -109.30 17.52
C GLN A 542 -6.91 -107.90 18.05
N GLU A 543 -6.97 -107.72 19.38
CA GLU A 543 -7.20 -106.44 20.04
C GLU A 543 -6.00 -105.49 19.87
N GLU A 544 -4.77 -105.99 19.94
CA GLU A 544 -3.55 -105.26 19.63
C GLU A 544 -3.49 -104.81 18.16
N ILE A 545 -3.87 -105.69 17.21
CA ILE A 545 -3.98 -105.36 15.79
C ILE A 545 -5.07 -104.30 15.57
N ALA A 546 -6.26 -104.47 16.14
CA ALA A 546 -7.35 -103.50 16.03
C ALA A 546 -6.98 -102.13 16.65
N GLY A 547 -6.19 -102.12 17.73
CA GLY A 547 -5.61 -100.91 18.31
C GLY A 547 -4.66 -100.21 17.34
N LEU A 548 -3.75 -100.94 16.69
CA LEU A 548 -2.83 -100.41 15.69
C LEU A 548 -3.56 -99.92 14.42
N GLU A 549 -4.57 -100.65 13.94
CA GLU A 549 -5.44 -100.22 12.83
C GLU A 549 -6.20 -98.93 13.20
N GLN A 550 -6.71 -98.82 14.43
CA GLN A 550 -7.39 -97.61 14.89
C GLN A 550 -6.43 -96.42 15.06
N MET A 551 -5.18 -96.65 15.49
CA MET A 551 -4.15 -95.60 15.54
C MET A 551 -3.76 -95.14 14.12
N TRP A 552 -3.54 -96.08 13.19
CA TRP A 552 -3.27 -95.77 11.79
C TRP A 552 -4.41 -94.98 11.13
N LEU A 553 -5.68 -95.35 11.39
CA LEU A 553 -6.85 -94.60 10.90
C LEU A 553 -6.92 -93.17 11.49
N ARG A 554 -6.51 -92.96 12.75
CA ARG A 554 -6.42 -91.60 13.32
C ARG A 554 -5.32 -90.79 12.66
N GLU A 555 -4.13 -91.35 12.49
CA GLU A 555 -3.01 -90.68 11.80
C GLU A 555 -3.35 -90.37 10.33
N GLN A 556 -4.01 -91.28 9.63
CA GLN A 556 -4.51 -91.06 8.28
C GLN A 556 -5.56 -89.94 8.23
N HIS A 557 -6.49 -89.90 9.20
CA HIS A 557 -7.51 -88.86 9.28
C HIS A 557 -6.89 -87.48 9.56
N GLU A 558 -5.96 -87.39 10.51
CA GLU A 558 -5.27 -86.14 10.86
C GLU A 558 -4.38 -85.67 9.69
N LEU A 559 -3.71 -86.58 8.97
CA LEU A 559 -2.98 -86.27 7.74
C LEU A 559 -3.91 -85.72 6.64
N VAL A 560 -5.08 -86.33 6.41
CA VAL A 560 -6.07 -85.84 5.44
C VAL A 560 -6.60 -84.46 5.84
N LYS A 561 -6.87 -84.23 7.13
CA LYS A 561 -7.26 -82.94 7.69
C LYS A 561 -6.18 -81.87 7.45
N ILE A 562 -4.91 -82.14 7.79
CA ILE A 562 -3.78 -81.25 7.55
C ILE A 562 -3.58 -80.97 6.04
N VAL A 563 -3.81 -81.96 5.17
CA VAL A 563 -3.74 -81.77 3.71
C VAL A 563 -4.87 -80.86 3.20
N ASN A 564 -6.08 -80.97 3.76
CA ASN A 564 -7.21 -80.09 3.45
C ASN A 564 -6.96 -78.66 3.97
N GLU A 565 -6.54 -78.51 5.22
CA GLU A 565 -6.14 -77.22 5.81
C GLU A 565 -5.03 -76.54 4.98
N ARG A 566 -4.02 -77.29 4.53
CA ARG A 566 -2.99 -76.80 3.60
C ARG A 566 -3.56 -76.38 2.24
N SER A 567 -4.59 -77.07 1.74
CA SER A 567 -5.30 -76.69 0.51
C SER A 567 -6.03 -75.36 0.67
N ASP A 568 -6.75 -75.18 1.79
CA ASP A 568 -7.50 -73.94 2.08
C ASP A 568 -6.57 -72.76 2.39
N LEU A 569 -5.46 -73.00 3.07
CA LEU A 569 -4.37 -72.01 3.22
C LEU A 569 -3.77 -71.64 1.85
N THR A 570 -3.60 -72.60 0.94
CA THR A 570 -3.13 -72.32 -0.44
C THR A 570 -4.16 -71.51 -1.24
N ALA A 571 -5.46 -71.82 -1.09
CA ALA A 571 -6.55 -71.09 -1.74
C ALA A 571 -6.67 -69.65 -1.21
N THR A 572 -6.57 -69.46 0.11
CA THR A 572 -6.62 -68.13 0.74
C THR A 572 -5.37 -67.30 0.42
N VAL A 573 -4.17 -67.88 0.40
CA VAL A 573 -2.95 -67.21 -0.11
C VAL A 573 -3.13 -66.77 -1.57
N ASN A 574 -3.71 -67.60 -2.42
CA ASN A 574 -3.99 -67.23 -3.81
C ASN A 574 -5.08 -66.15 -3.95
N ARG A 575 -6.08 -66.12 -3.05
CA ARG A 575 -7.05 -65.01 -2.95
C ARG A 575 -6.36 -63.71 -2.52
N LEU A 576 -5.49 -63.76 -1.51
CA LEU A 576 -4.74 -62.61 -1.01
C LEU A 576 -3.79 -62.05 -2.07
N LYS A 577 -3.06 -62.91 -2.81
CA LYS A 577 -2.22 -62.48 -3.95
C LYS A 577 -3.03 -61.74 -5.02
N LYS A 578 -4.23 -62.23 -5.37
CA LYS A 578 -5.14 -61.54 -6.30
C LYS A 578 -5.61 -60.19 -5.76
N GLN A 579 -5.99 -60.12 -4.47
CA GLN A 579 -6.39 -58.85 -3.83
C GLN A 579 -5.24 -57.85 -3.77
N LEU A 580 -4.02 -58.29 -3.45
CA LEU A 580 -2.81 -57.45 -3.40
C LEU A 580 -2.47 -56.90 -4.80
N MET A 581 -2.60 -57.71 -5.86
CA MET A 581 -2.42 -57.24 -7.25
C MET A 581 -3.48 -56.19 -7.64
N ILE A 582 -4.74 -56.39 -7.27
CA ILE A 582 -5.82 -55.40 -7.50
C ILE A 582 -5.57 -54.11 -6.71
N LEU A 583 -5.11 -54.20 -5.46
CA LEU A 583 -4.74 -53.05 -4.65
C LEU A 583 -3.52 -52.31 -5.22
N GLY A 584 -2.52 -53.03 -5.75
CA GLY A 584 -1.38 -52.46 -6.47
C GLY A 584 -1.81 -51.68 -7.71
N GLN A 585 -2.69 -52.23 -8.55
CA GLN A 585 -3.25 -51.52 -9.71
C GLN A 585 -4.11 -50.31 -9.30
N LYS A 586 -4.90 -50.43 -8.23
CA LYS A 586 -5.65 -49.28 -7.68
C LYS A 586 -4.72 -48.18 -7.19
N LYS A 587 -3.65 -48.53 -6.45
CA LYS A 587 -2.63 -47.61 -5.96
C LYS A 587 -1.96 -46.87 -7.13
N LEU A 588 -1.45 -47.60 -8.11
CA LEU A 588 -0.72 -47.04 -9.26
C LEU A 588 -1.60 -46.09 -10.11
N ARG A 589 -2.90 -46.37 -10.21
CA ARG A 589 -3.88 -45.46 -10.83
C ARG A 589 -4.17 -44.21 -9.98
N ILE A 590 -4.15 -44.32 -8.66
CA ILE A 590 -4.31 -43.16 -7.76
C ILE A 590 -3.05 -42.28 -7.81
N GLU A 591 -1.85 -42.88 -7.78
CA GLU A 591 -0.57 -42.18 -7.96
C GLU A 591 -0.51 -41.45 -9.32
N GLY A 592 -0.88 -42.12 -10.41
CA GLY A 592 -0.98 -41.49 -11.74
C GLY A 592 -2.07 -40.43 -11.89
N ASN A 593 -3.05 -40.38 -10.98
CA ASN A 593 -3.99 -39.26 -10.87
C ASN A 593 -3.38 -38.12 -10.05
N ILE A 594 -2.77 -38.40 -8.89
CA ILE A 594 -2.09 -37.40 -8.05
C ILE A 594 -1.00 -36.67 -8.85
N GLU A 595 -0.22 -37.39 -9.67
CA GLU A 595 0.74 -36.78 -10.60
C GLU A 595 0.09 -35.82 -11.61
N ARG A 596 -1.14 -36.09 -12.05
CA ARG A 596 -1.87 -35.24 -13.00
C ARG A 596 -2.37 -33.98 -12.29
N GLU A 597 -3.03 -34.14 -11.14
CA GLU A 597 -3.45 -33.05 -10.26
C GLU A 597 -2.26 -32.15 -9.86
N GLN A 598 -1.07 -32.72 -9.61
CA GLN A 598 0.15 -31.95 -9.33
C GLN A 598 0.67 -31.19 -10.55
N LYS A 599 0.58 -31.77 -11.77
CA LYS A 599 0.95 -31.07 -13.02
C LYS A 599 -0.04 -29.94 -13.34
N GLU A 600 -1.33 -30.15 -13.10
CA GLU A 600 -2.38 -29.15 -13.26
C GLU A 600 -2.27 -28.04 -12.18
N LYS A 601 -1.98 -28.40 -10.92
CA LYS A 601 -1.64 -27.42 -9.87
C LYS A 601 -0.43 -26.56 -10.28
N GLN A 602 0.62 -27.15 -10.85
CA GLN A 602 1.77 -26.39 -11.35
C GLN A 602 1.45 -25.48 -12.54
N THR A 603 0.52 -25.84 -13.43
CA THR A 603 0.11 -24.92 -14.52
C THR A 603 -0.76 -23.79 -14.00
N VAL A 604 -1.62 -24.04 -13.00
CA VAL A 604 -2.39 -23.01 -12.29
C VAL A 604 -1.47 -22.08 -11.46
N GLU A 605 -0.46 -22.60 -10.78
CA GLU A 605 0.53 -21.77 -10.07
C GLU A 605 1.30 -20.87 -11.03
N ARG A 606 1.67 -21.38 -12.23
CA ARG A 606 2.32 -20.57 -13.27
C ARG A 606 1.40 -19.49 -13.84
N SER A 607 0.11 -19.79 -14.08
CA SER A 607 -0.83 -18.78 -14.57
C SER A 607 -1.19 -17.74 -13.49
N LEU A 608 -1.28 -18.13 -12.23
CA LEU A 608 -1.47 -17.23 -11.09
C LEU A 608 -0.25 -16.30 -10.93
N ASN A 609 0.98 -16.83 -11.00
CA ASN A 609 2.20 -16.01 -10.99
C ASN A 609 2.28 -15.05 -12.19
N HIS A 610 1.81 -15.48 -13.38
CA HIS A 610 1.71 -14.60 -14.56
C HIS A 610 0.70 -13.47 -14.33
N LEU A 611 -0.51 -13.79 -13.85
CA LEU A 611 -1.54 -12.80 -13.51
C LEU A 611 -1.09 -11.85 -12.39
N GLN A 612 -0.35 -12.34 -11.39
CA GLN A 612 0.24 -11.51 -10.34
C GLN A 612 1.31 -10.56 -10.91
N THR A 613 2.12 -11.03 -11.86
CA THR A 613 3.10 -10.20 -12.58
C THR A 613 2.39 -9.11 -13.41
N ASP A 614 1.29 -9.44 -14.08
CA ASP A 614 0.51 -8.46 -14.85
C ASP A 614 -0.29 -7.50 -13.96
N MET A 615 -0.78 -7.95 -12.80
CA MET A 615 -1.34 -7.06 -11.78
C MET A 615 -0.27 -6.10 -11.23
N GLN A 616 0.97 -6.56 -11.01
CA GLN A 616 2.08 -5.67 -10.63
C GLN A 616 2.44 -4.68 -11.74
N ARG A 617 2.42 -5.10 -13.01
CA ARG A 617 2.60 -4.20 -14.17
C ARG A 617 1.47 -3.16 -14.25
N LEU A 618 0.21 -3.58 -14.12
CA LEU A 618 -0.96 -2.69 -14.11
C LEU A 618 -0.90 -1.70 -12.94
N ASN A 619 -0.60 -2.15 -11.73
CA ASN A 619 -0.42 -1.27 -10.58
C ASN A 619 0.75 -0.28 -10.77
N GLY A 620 1.84 -0.72 -11.41
CA GLY A 620 2.96 0.14 -11.79
C GLY A 620 2.62 1.16 -12.90
N LEU A 621 1.71 0.83 -13.81
CA LEU A 621 1.16 1.76 -14.80
C LEU A 621 0.18 2.75 -14.14
N ILE A 622 -0.75 2.27 -13.32
CA ILE A 622 -1.68 3.09 -12.53
C ILE A 622 -0.90 4.09 -11.65
N TYR A 623 0.17 3.66 -10.99
CA TYR A 623 1.03 4.57 -10.21
C TYR A 623 1.65 5.67 -11.07
N ARG A 624 2.16 5.34 -12.27
CA ARG A 624 2.73 6.34 -13.19
C ARG A 624 1.67 7.31 -13.74
N GLU A 625 0.49 6.81 -14.10
CA GLU A 625 -0.62 7.65 -14.57
C GLU A 625 -1.17 8.55 -13.45
N THR A 626 -1.21 8.06 -12.21
CA THR A 626 -1.62 8.89 -11.05
C THR A 626 -0.57 9.92 -10.67
N ASP A 627 0.73 9.58 -10.70
CA ASP A 627 1.83 10.53 -10.51
C ASP A 627 1.85 11.58 -11.64
N ALA A 628 1.73 11.17 -12.90
CA ALA A 628 1.61 12.11 -14.04
C ALA A 628 0.38 13.01 -13.93
N ALA A 629 -0.79 12.46 -13.54
CA ALA A 629 -2.00 13.25 -13.30
C ALA A 629 -1.86 14.20 -12.10
N GLU A 630 -1.15 13.80 -11.04
CA GLU A 630 -0.82 14.69 -9.92
C GLU A 630 0.16 15.79 -10.33
N GLN A 631 1.19 15.48 -11.12
CA GLN A 631 2.15 16.45 -11.64
C GLN A 631 1.45 17.46 -12.57
N LEU A 632 0.55 17.00 -13.45
CA LEU A 632 -0.29 17.87 -14.28
C LEU A 632 -1.26 18.72 -13.43
N ARG A 633 -1.87 18.17 -12.37
CA ARG A 633 -2.69 18.96 -11.43
C ARG A 633 -1.88 20.02 -10.69
N LYS A 634 -0.68 19.67 -10.21
CA LYS A 634 0.25 20.60 -9.53
C LYS A 634 0.72 21.68 -10.50
N HIS A 635 1.02 21.33 -11.75
CA HIS A 635 1.40 22.29 -12.79
C HIS A 635 0.25 23.22 -13.18
N ASN A 636 -0.97 22.69 -13.37
CA ASN A 636 -2.16 23.51 -13.64
C ASN A 636 -2.46 24.46 -12.47
N ALA A 637 -2.36 24.00 -11.22
CA ALA A 637 -2.54 24.86 -10.04
C ALA A 637 -1.47 25.97 -9.96
N LEU A 638 -0.22 25.68 -10.33
CA LEU A 638 0.83 26.70 -10.46
C LEU A 638 0.50 27.71 -11.56
N LEU A 639 0.15 27.24 -12.77
CA LEU A 639 -0.29 28.09 -13.88
C LEU A 639 -1.51 28.95 -13.51
N GLU A 640 -2.49 28.40 -12.80
CA GLU A 640 -3.64 29.16 -12.26
C GLU A 640 -3.17 30.26 -11.28
N THR A 641 -2.24 29.96 -10.37
CA THR A 641 -1.67 31.00 -9.49
C THR A 641 -0.87 32.06 -10.24
N ASP A 642 -0.17 31.70 -11.32
CA ASP A 642 0.60 32.63 -12.15
C ASP A 642 -0.30 33.48 -13.06
N PHE A 643 -1.38 32.91 -13.62
CA PHE A 643 -2.42 33.68 -14.30
C PHE A 643 -3.14 34.64 -13.34
N VAL A 644 -3.43 34.22 -12.10
CA VAL A 644 -4.01 35.10 -11.07
C VAL A 644 -3.03 36.17 -10.60
N ARG A 645 -1.71 35.91 -10.58
CA ARG A 645 -0.68 36.94 -10.34
C ARG A 645 -0.66 37.95 -11.48
N ALA A 646 -0.51 37.49 -12.73
CA ALA A 646 -0.48 38.36 -13.90
C ALA A 646 -1.76 39.20 -14.04
N LEU A 647 -2.94 38.62 -13.77
CA LEU A 647 -4.20 39.35 -13.76
C LEU A 647 -4.25 40.41 -12.66
N LYS A 648 -3.74 40.13 -11.45
CA LYS A 648 -3.62 41.13 -10.37
C LYS A 648 -2.60 42.23 -10.67
N GLU A 649 -1.54 41.91 -11.42
CA GLU A 649 -0.55 42.90 -11.88
C GLU A 649 -1.16 43.82 -12.95
N GLU A 650 -1.90 43.29 -13.92
CA GLU A 650 -2.67 44.08 -14.89
C GLU A 650 -3.82 44.86 -14.25
N GLU A 651 -4.53 44.31 -13.26
CA GLU A 651 -5.51 45.06 -12.45
C GLU A 651 -4.85 46.23 -11.73
N LYS A 652 -3.66 46.03 -11.14
CA LYS A 652 -2.89 47.08 -10.48
C LYS A 652 -2.40 48.15 -11.46
N VAL A 653 -1.95 47.76 -12.65
CA VAL A 653 -1.60 48.71 -13.73
C VAL A 653 -2.85 49.47 -14.19
N SER A 654 -4.01 48.81 -14.33
CA SER A 654 -5.29 49.43 -14.66
C SER A 654 -5.74 50.44 -13.61
N LEU A 655 -5.58 50.11 -12.31
CA LEU A 655 -5.85 51.03 -11.20
C LEU A 655 -4.90 52.25 -11.24
N GLN A 656 -3.59 52.04 -11.40
CA GLN A 656 -2.63 53.14 -11.54
C GLN A 656 -2.90 54.03 -12.77
N LEU A 657 -3.45 53.47 -13.85
CA LEU A 657 -3.89 54.24 -15.02
C LEU A 657 -5.19 55.01 -14.74
N ARG A 658 -6.11 54.46 -13.94
CA ARG A 658 -7.32 55.18 -13.47
C ARG A 658 -6.96 56.32 -12.52
N GLU A 659 -6.08 56.09 -11.55
CA GLU A 659 -5.56 57.12 -10.63
C GLU A 659 -4.93 58.28 -11.39
N LYS A 660 -4.08 58.01 -12.40
CA LYS A 660 -3.50 59.04 -13.28
C LYS A 660 -4.55 59.78 -14.11
N LEU A 661 -5.59 59.08 -14.57
CA LEU A 661 -6.69 59.68 -15.32
C LEU A 661 -7.56 60.58 -14.41
N GLU A 662 -7.73 60.21 -13.14
CA GLU A 662 -8.42 61.02 -12.13
C GLU A 662 -7.58 62.24 -11.71
N GLN A 663 -6.28 62.09 -11.52
CA GLN A 663 -5.34 63.21 -11.34
C GLN A 663 -5.42 64.20 -12.51
N LEU A 664 -5.38 63.71 -13.76
CA LEU A 664 -5.53 64.55 -14.96
C LEU A 664 -6.92 65.20 -15.09
N LYS A 665 -7.99 64.54 -14.59
CA LYS A 665 -9.33 65.14 -14.49
C LYS A 665 -9.37 66.25 -13.43
N GLU A 666 -8.74 66.04 -12.27
CA GLU A 666 -8.62 67.06 -11.24
C GLU A 666 -7.80 68.25 -11.72
N GLU A 667 -6.64 68.04 -12.33
CA GLU A 667 -5.83 69.10 -12.95
C GLU A 667 -6.63 69.87 -14.00
N LYS A 668 -7.33 69.16 -14.91
CA LYS A 668 -8.25 69.80 -15.86
C LYS A 668 -9.33 70.63 -15.15
N ASN A 669 -9.95 70.11 -14.10
CA ASN A 669 -11.01 70.82 -13.37
C ASN A 669 -10.46 72.05 -12.64
N ARG A 670 -9.27 71.95 -12.01
CA ARG A 670 -8.55 73.07 -11.37
C ARG A 670 -8.19 74.16 -12.39
N LEU A 671 -7.76 73.76 -13.60
CA LEU A 671 -7.50 74.67 -14.71
C LEU A 671 -8.78 75.31 -15.26
N LEU A 672 -9.90 74.58 -15.31
CA LEU A 672 -11.21 75.13 -15.68
C LEU A 672 -11.73 76.13 -14.65
N THR A 673 -11.58 75.87 -13.35
CA THR A 673 -11.92 76.85 -12.31
C THR A 673 -11.01 78.08 -12.38
N ALA A 674 -9.71 77.90 -12.63
CA ALA A 674 -8.77 79.01 -12.80
C ALA A 674 -9.08 79.84 -14.07
N LEU A 675 -9.58 79.22 -15.13
CA LEU A 675 -10.07 79.90 -16.33
C LEU A 675 -11.34 80.71 -16.03
N ILE A 676 -12.32 80.12 -15.34
CA ILE A 676 -13.56 80.81 -14.92
C ILE A 676 -13.23 81.99 -13.99
N ASP A 677 -12.29 81.84 -13.06
CA ASP A 677 -11.80 82.93 -12.21
C ASP A 677 -11.12 84.04 -13.03
N ALA A 678 -10.39 83.70 -14.10
CA ALA A 678 -9.78 84.66 -15.00
C ALA A 678 -10.84 85.40 -15.84
N GLU A 679 -11.83 84.69 -16.37
CA GLU A 679 -12.97 85.26 -17.09
C GLU A 679 -13.79 86.21 -16.19
N GLN A 680 -14.07 85.82 -14.94
CA GLN A 680 -14.71 86.70 -13.95
C GLN A 680 -13.87 87.94 -13.65
N ARG A 681 -12.55 87.81 -13.52
CA ARG A 681 -11.64 88.97 -13.34
C ARG A 681 -11.65 89.90 -14.55
N ILE A 682 -11.68 89.36 -15.77
CA ILE A 682 -11.81 90.15 -17.01
C ILE A 682 -13.14 90.93 -17.00
N MET A 683 -14.26 90.26 -16.79
CA MET A 683 -15.59 90.90 -16.70
C MET A 683 -15.66 92.00 -15.62
N LEU A 684 -15.01 91.78 -14.47
CA LEU A 684 -14.91 92.79 -13.41
C LEU A 684 -14.06 94.01 -13.81
N TRP A 685 -12.99 93.81 -14.58
CA TRP A 685 -12.17 94.91 -15.11
C TRP A 685 -12.88 95.66 -16.24
N GLU A 686 -13.56 94.98 -17.15
CA GLU A 686 -14.38 95.61 -18.18
C GLU A 686 -15.48 96.48 -17.58
N LYS A 687 -16.20 95.98 -16.56
CA LYS A 687 -17.22 96.77 -15.85
C LYS A 687 -16.63 97.99 -15.11
N LYS A 688 -15.42 97.86 -14.54
CA LYS A 688 -14.70 99.01 -13.94
C LYS A 688 -14.31 100.05 -15.00
N ILE A 689 -13.88 99.62 -16.18
CA ILE A 689 -13.53 100.51 -17.30
C ILE A 689 -14.78 101.22 -17.82
N GLN A 690 -15.92 100.54 -17.96
CA GLN A 690 -17.21 101.15 -18.33
C GLN A 690 -17.62 102.23 -17.32
N LEU A 691 -17.64 101.91 -16.02
CA LEU A 691 -17.96 102.90 -14.97
C LEU A 691 -16.98 104.09 -14.96
N ALA A 692 -15.68 103.86 -15.22
CA ALA A 692 -14.71 104.95 -15.35
C ALA A 692 -14.96 105.85 -16.59
N GLN A 693 -15.42 105.27 -17.70
CA GLN A 693 -15.83 106.03 -18.89
C GLN A 693 -17.11 106.82 -18.65
N GLU A 694 -18.14 106.22 -18.02
CA GLU A 694 -19.40 106.87 -17.68
C GLU A 694 -19.21 108.03 -16.70
N THR A 695 -18.46 107.82 -15.61
CA THR A 695 -18.15 108.89 -14.64
C THR A 695 -17.34 110.02 -15.25
N ARG A 696 -16.40 109.73 -16.16
CA ARG A 696 -15.67 110.77 -16.90
C ARG A 696 -16.61 111.57 -17.80
N ALA A 697 -17.49 110.91 -18.56
CA ALA A 697 -18.46 111.57 -19.42
C ALA A 697 -19.47 112.44 -18.63
N ALA A 698 -19.77 112.08 -17.37
CA ALA A 698 -20.59 112.88 -16.48
C ALA A 698 -19.85 114.11 -15.89
N VAL A 699 -18.53 114.03 -15.70
CA VAL A 699 -17.69 115.11 -15.16
C VAL A 699 -17.28 116.12 -16.23
N ASP A 700 -17.02 115.67 -17.46
CA ASP A 700 -16.70 116.53 -18.62
C ASP A 700 -17.96 117.24 -19.22
N SER A 701 -18.99 117.52 -18.40
CA SER A 701 -20.25 118.17 -18.82
C SER A 701 -20.29 119.66 -18.41
N ASP A 702 -20.39 120.56 -19.39
CA ASP A 702 -20.25 122.03 -19.24
C ASP A 702 -21.45 122.75 -18.57
N ILE A 703 -21.95 122.24 -17.45
CA ILE A 703 -23.11 122.79 -16.71
C ILE A 703 -22.66 123.30 -15.33
N GLY A 704 -22.34 124.61 -15.25
CA GLY A 704 -22.09 125.31 -13.97
C GLY A 704 -21.05 126.44 -13.99
N GLN A 705 -20.18 126.51 -15.01
CA GLN A 705 -19.07 127.47 -15.11
C GLN A 705 -19.47 128.97 -15.15
N ALA A 706 -20.73 129.29 -15.42
CA ALA A 706 -21.22 130.66 -15.59
C ALA A 706 -21.51 131.39 -14.27
N GLU A 707 -22.19 130.73 -13.33
CA GLU A 707 -22.77 131.37 -12.14
C GLU A 707 -21.69 131.75 -11.10
N ILE A 708 -20.67 130.90 -10.95
CA ILE A 708 -19.55 131.08 -10.02
C ILE A 708 -18.74 132.36 -10.34
N LYS A 709 -18.70 132.79 -11.61
CA LYS A 709 -18.00 134.02 -12.02
C LYS A 709 -18.77 135.30 -11.69
N ALA A 710 -20.10 135.24 -11.58
CA ALA A 710 -20.91 136.39 -11.19
C ALA A 710 -20.72 136.74 -9.71
N MET A 711 -20.82 135.74 -8.82
CA MET A 711 -20.83 135.95 -7.36
C MET A 711 -19.53 136.58 -6.82
N ARG A 712 -18.37 136.26 -7.43
CA ARG A 712 -17.07 136.81 -7.01
C ARG A 712 -16.91 138.31 -7.24
N SER A 713 -17.74 138.93 -8.07
CA SER A 713 -17.61 140.36 -8.44
C SER A 713 -18.26 141.34 -7.45
N GLU A 714 -19.31 140.93 -6.73
CA GLU A 714 -20.08 141.83 -5.87
C GLU A 714 -19.52 141.93 -4.44
N ILE A 715 -18.86 140.86 -3.93
CA ILE A 715 -18.26 140.83 -2.58
C ILE A 715 -17.27 142.00 -2.39
N HIS A 716 -16.39 142.23 -3.37
CA HIS A 716 -15.36 143.25 -3.31
C HIS A 716 -15.90 144.71 -3.31
N ARG A 717 -17.19 144.93 -3.62
CA ARG A 717 -17.83 146.25 -3.52
C ARG A 717 -18.22 146.64 -2.10
N MET A 718 -18.37 145.68 -1.18
CA MET A 718 -18.88 145.97 0.16
C MET A 718 -17.80 146.44 1.14
N GLU A 719 -16.58 145.91 1.02
CA GLU A 719 -15.45 146.17 1.93
C GLU A 719 -15.08 147.66 1.97
N VAL A 720 -15.02 148.30 0.79
CA VAL A 720 -14.67 149.72 0.61
C VAL A 720 -15.66 150.68 1.31
N ARG A 721 -16.88 150.22 1.64
CA ARG A 721 -17.93 151.07 2.21
C ARG A 721 -17.82 151.30 3.72
N LEU A 722 -17.09 150.45 4.44
CA LEU A 722 -17.04 150.47 5.91
C LEU A 722 -16.27 151.70 6.44
N GLY A 723 -15.11 152.00 5.86
CA GLY A 723 -14.18 153.03 6.36
C GLY A 723 -14.65 154.49 6.28
N GLN A 724 -15.77 154.77 5.60
CA GLN A 724 -16.28 156.14 5.43
C GLN A 724 -17.19 156.61 6.57
N LEU A 725 -17.76 155.69 7.35
CA LEU A 725 -18.87 156.00 8.27
C LEU A 725 -18.45 156.64 9.61
N MET A 726 -17.25 156.37 10.11
CA MET A 726 -16.85 156.82 11.47
C MET A 726 -16.61 158.34 11.56
N ARG A 727 -16.23 159.00 10.45
CA ARG A 727 -15.81 160.43 10.44
C ARG A 727 -16.97 161.44 10.50
N GLN A 728 -18.22 161.01 10.61
CA GLN A 728 -19.39 161.91 10.58
C GLN A 728 -20.12 162.05 11.92
N GLN A 729 -19.76 161.26 12.95
CA GLN A 729 -20.50 161.21 14.22
C GLN A 729 -20.16 162.37 15.17
N GLU A 730 -18.89 162.79 15.24
CA GLU A 730 -18.43 163.88 16.11
C GLU A 730 -19.04 165.25 15.72
N GLN A 731 -19.23 165.48 14.42
CA GLN A 731 -19.35 166.83 13.87
C GLN A 731 -20.62 167.58 14.31
N LEU A 732 -21.67 166.88 14.73
CA LEU A 732 -22.98 167.46 15.01
C LEU A 732 -23.59 167.04 16.36
N ILE A 733 -22.76 166.72 17.36
CA ILE A 733 -23.10 167.04 18.76
C ILE A 733 -23.19 168.58 18.93
N GLN A 734 -22.53 169.36 18.07
CA GLN A 734 -22.77 170.80 17.88
C GLN A 734 -24.19 171.15 17.36
N GLU A 735 -25.03 170.15 17.08
CA GLU A 735 -26.48 170.33 16.93
C GLU A 735 -27.25 169.71 18.12
N MET A 736 -26.71 169.89 19.33
CA MET A 736 -27.48 169.84 20.58
C MET A 736 -28.70 170.77 20.54
N GLU A 737 -28.72 171.80 19.69
CA GLU A 737 -29.90 172.65 19.48
C GLU A 737 -30.93 172.04 18.50
N LYS A 738 -30.53 171.00 17.74
CA LYS A 738 -31.51 170.04 17.19
C LYS A 738 -31.83 168.91 18.17
N SER A 739 -31.23 168.77 19.35
CA SER A 739 -31.48 167.64 20.29
C SER A 739 -32.96 167.45 20.59
N VAL A 740 -33.72 168.55 20.67
CA VAL A 740 -35.17 168.66 20.67
C VAL A 740 -35.83 167.84 19.54
N SER A 741 -35.60 168.26 18.29
CA SER A 741 -36.09 167.56 17.09
C SER A 741 -35.48 166.17 16.93
N ARG A 742 -34.35 165.90 17.60
CA ARG A 742 -33.73 164.59 17.72
C ARG A 742 -34.31 163.75 18.85
N ARG A 743 -35.06 164.26 19.83
CA ARG A 743 -35.76 163.43 20.83
C ARG A 743 -37.06 162.89 20.22
N ASP A 744 -37.78 163.80 19.58
CA ASP A 744 -38.91 163.55 18.66
C ASP A 744 -38.52 162.58 17.52
N THR A 745 -37.36 162.81 16.87
CA THR A 745 -36.82 161.80 15.94
C THR A 745 -36.07 160.63 16.58
N ILE A 746 -35.64 160.62 17.85
CA ILE A 746 -35.05 159.41 18.48
C ILE A 746 -36.14 158.38 18.75
N ALA A 747 -37.36 158.81 19.06
CA ALA A 747 -38.51 157.90 19.09
C ALA A 747 -38.78 157.30 17.70
N THR A 748 -38.93 158.13 16.65
CA THR A 748 -39.24 157.64 15.30
C THR A 748 -38.05 156.99 14.56
N ARG A 749 -36.80 157.26 14.98
CA ARG A 749 -35.54 156.72 14.44
C ARG A 749 -34.95 155.57 15.28
N GLY A 750 -35.46 155.36 16.49
CA GLY A 750 -35.32 154.10 17.21
C GLY A 750 -35.82 152.93 16.36
N GLU A 751 -36.85 153.17 15.55
CA GLU A 751 -37.31 152.26 14.49
C GLU A 751 -36.73 152.62 13.10
N ALA A 752 -36.94 153.84 12.60
CA ALA A 752 -36.56 154.23 11.23
C ALA A 752 -35.06 154.55 11.08
N GLN A 753 -34.23 153.54 11.33
CA GLN A 753 -32.77 153.54 11.27
C GLN A 753 -32.07 154.52 12.22
N ALA A 754 -31.60 153.99 13.35
CA ALA A 754 -30.36 153.22 13.35
C ALA A 754 -29.54 153.31 12.02
N ARG A 755 -29.07 154.53 11.70
CA ARG A 755 -28.16 154.92 10.59
C ARG A 755 -28.73 155.16 9.17
N ALA A 756 -29.75 156.03 9.06
CA ALA A 756 -30.03 156.77 7.81
C ALA A 756 -28.82 157.63 7.32
N LYS A 757 -28.78 157.97 6.02
CA LYS A 757 -27.58 158.30 5.19
C LYS A 757 -27.56 159.72 4.54
N VAL A 758 -26.35 160.18 4.15
CA VAL A 758 -26.04 161.05 2.95
C VAL A 758 -26.55 162.52 3.04
N LYS A 759 -26.00 163.59 2.41
CA LYS A 759 -25.01 163.92 1.33
C LYS A 759 -24.12 165.13 1.82
N VAL A 760 -23.25 165.91 1.14
CA VAL A 760 -22.85 166.16 -0.27
C VAL A 760 -21.30 166.24 -0.42
N VAL A 761 -20.75 167.06 -1.34
CA VAL A 761 -19.41 167.01 -1.98
C VAL A 761 -19.01 168.41 -2.48
N THR A 762 -17.73 168.80 -2.50
CA THR A 762 -17.12 169.55 -3.65
C THR A 762 -15.57 169.56 -3.73
N LYS A 763 -15.04 168.84 -4.72
CA LYS A 763 -13.87 169.07 -5.61
C LYS A 763 -12.47 169.55 -5.12
N GLY A 764 -12.25 170.01 -3.89
CA GLY A 764 -10.99 170.71 -3.55
C GLY A 764 -9.75 169.85 -3.18
N ALA A 765 -9.92 168.72 -2.48
CA ALA A 765 -8.82 168.12 -1.68
C ALA A 765 -7.95 167.04 -2.37
N MET A 766 -8.36 166.54 -3.56
CA MET A 766 -7.76 165.39 -4.26
C MET A 766 -6.23 165.44 -4.46
N GLN A 767 -5.61 166.62 -4.45
CA GLN A 767 -4.19 166.79 -4.78
C GLN A 767 -3.22 166.56 -3.61
N ARG A 768 -3.69 166.32 -2.38
CA ARG A 768 -2.81 166.07 -1.21
C ARG A 768 -2.55 164.60 -0.93
N GLU A 769 -3.57 163.75 -1.04
CA GLU A 769 -3.48 162.31 -0.69
C GLU A 769 -2.48 161.53 -1.59
N LEU A 770 -2.25 162.01 -2.82
CA LEU A 770 -1.28 161.46 -3.77
C LEU A 770 0.16 161.38 -3.24
N ASN A 771 0.55 162.24 -2.29
CA ASN A 771 1.91 162.25 -1.75
C ASN A 771 2.10 161.33 -0.54
N GLU A 772 1.05 161.03 0.24
CA GLU A 772 1.15 160.10 1.37
C GLU A 772 1.17 158.64 0.94
N LEU A 773 0.44 158.30 -0.15
CA LEU A 773 0.48 156.98 -0.77
C LEU A 773 1.90 156.53 -1.14
N ARG A 774 2.77 157.47 -1.56
CA ARG A 774 4.17 157.20 -1.90
C ARG A 774 5.01 156.69 -0.71
N LYS A 775 4.66 157.02 0.53
CA LYS A 775 5.34 156.45 1.72
C LYS A 775 4.93 155.01 1.99
N ARG A 776 3.64 154.67 1.85
CA ARG A 776 3.14 153.30 2.11
C ARG A 776 3.67 152.28 1.11
N ILE A 777 3.71 152.65 -0.18
CA ILE A 777 4.26 151.79 -1.26
C ILE A 777 5.69 151.32 -0.94
N LYS A 778 6.52 152.19 -0.35
CA LYS A 778 7.92 151.88 -0.04
C LYS A 778 8.09 150.87 1.11
N GLN A 779 7.04 150.60 1.87
CA GLN A 779 7.06 149.66 2.99
C GLN A 779 6.53 148.28 2.56
N THR A 780 5.50 148.23 1.71
CA THR A 780 5.02 146.98 1.08
C THR A 780 6.05 146.34 0.15
N ILE A 781 6.86 147.12 -0.58
CA ILE A 781 7.92 146.58 -1.44
C ILE A 781 8.90 145.70 -0.64
N LYS A 782 9.17 146.04 0.63
CA LYS A 782 10.12 145.30 1.45
C LYS A 782 9.61 143.90 1.79
N THR A 783 8.34 143.79 2.16
CA THR A 783 7.66 142.50 2.39
C THR A 783 7.40 141.71 1.10
N THR A 784 7.33 142.36 -0.06
CA THR A 784 7.24 141.65 -1.35
C THR A 784 8.55 140.93 -1.67
N ASN A 785 9.70 141.61 -1.54
CA ASN A 785 11.01 140.99 -1.75
C ASN A 785 11.25 139.78 -0.83
N GLU A 786 10.84 139.88 0.45
CA GLU A 786 10.95 138.78 1.42
C GLU A 786 10.10 137.55 1.00
N CYS A 787 8.96 137.76 0.32
CA CYS A 787 8.16 136.67 -0.28
C CYS A 787 8.70 136.17 -1.64
N ASP A 788 9.38 137.02 -2.41
CA ASP A 788 9.99 136.62 -3.69
C ASP A 788 11.20 135.69 -3.46
N GLU A 789 11.98 135.90 -2.37
CA GLU A 789 13.05 134.99 -1.95
C GLU A 789 12.53 133.58 -1.61
N ASP A 790 11.45 133.47 -0.82
CA ASP A 790 10.77 132.18 -0.55
C ASP A 790 10.27 131.48 -1.85
N ILE A 791 9.83 132.26 -2.84
CA ILE A 791 9.35 131.74 -4.13
C ILE A 791 10.52 131.23 -4.99
N GLU A 792 11.68 131.88 -4.97
CA GLU A 792 12.88 131.34 -5.64
C GLU A 792 13.39 130.07 -4.96
N ASP A 793 13.36 130.02 -3.63
CA ASP A 793 13.81 128.86 -2.86
C ASP A 793 12.90 127.62 -3.05
N LEU A 794 11.59 127.83 -3.30
CA LEU A 794 10.67 126.78 -3.74
C LEU A 794 10.86 126.37 -5.20
N ARG A 795 11.16 127.31 -6.11
CA ARG A 795 11.46 127.01 -7.52
C ARG A 795 12.74 126.20 -7.70
N GLN A 796 13.77 126.44 -6.89
CA GLN A 796 14.99 125.63 -6.89
C GLN A 796 14.72 124.18 -6.45
N LYS A 797 13.90 123.99 -5.42
CA LYS A 797 13.47 122.63 -4.99
C LYS A 797 12.64 121.93 -6.05
N GLN A 798 11.78 122.67 -6.77
CA GLN A 798 11.04 122.13 -7.91
C GLN A 798 11.96 121.71 -9.06
N SER A 799 12.94 122.52 -9.46
CA SER A 799 13.85 122.17 -10.57
C SER A 799 14.77 120.99 -10.25
N LEU A 800 15.17 120.81 -8.98
CA LEU A 800 15.90 119.63 -8.52
C LEU A 800 15.06 118.36 -8.62
N LEU A 801 13.78 118.40 -8.23
CA LEU A 801 12.86 117.27 -8.39
C LEU A 801 12.54 116.98 -9.86
N GLU A 802 12.38 118.01 -10.70
CA GLU A 802 12.22 117.84 -12.15
C GLU A 802 13.48 117.22 -12.79
N SER A 803 14.68 117.56 -12.30
CA SER A 803 15.94 116.92 -12.71
C SER A 803 16.04 115.45 -12.28
N GLU A 804 15.66 115.11 -11.03
CA GLU A 804 15.62 113.71 -10.58
C GLU A 804 14.58 112.86 -11.33
N ILE A 805 13.46 113.46 -11.72
CA ILE A 805 12.43 112.83 -12.55
C ILE A 805 12.94 112.67 -13.98
N ALA A 806 13.65 113.66 -14.54
CA ALA A 806 14.30 113.56 -15.84
C ALA A 806 15.35 112.43 -15.86
N GLU A 807 16.26 112.36 -14.88
CA GLU A 807 17.23 111.26 -14.80
C GLU A 807 16.57 109.89 -14.65
N ARG A 808 15.52 109.75 -13.83
CA ARG A 808 14.80 108.47 -13.71
C ARG A 808 14.06 108.11 -14.99
N ASN A 809 13.49 109.07 -15.70
CA ASN A 809 12.86 108.85 -17.00
C ASN A 809 13.89 108.49 -18.09
N GLU A 810 15.07 109.10 -18.10
CA GLU A 810 16.16 108.71 -19.01
C GLU A 810 16.67 107.30 -18.69
N ARG A 811 16.88 106.95 -17.42
CA ARG A 811 17.26 105.58 -17.02
C ARG A 811 16.19 104.56 -17.40
N CYS A 812 14.90 104.88 -17.24
CA CYS A 812 13.81 104.02 -17.70
C CYS A 812 13.79 103.91 -19.23
N ASN A 813 13.95 105.01 -19.97
CA ASN A 813 14.01 104.99 -21.44
C ASN A 813 15.25 104.24 -21.97
N GLN A 814 16.38 104.28 -21.26
CA GLN A 814 17.57 103.50 -21.59
C GLN A 814 17.33 102.01 -21.38
N LEU A 815 16.78 101.60 -20.23
CA LEU A 815 16.38 100.22 -19.97
C LEU A 815 15.28 99.72 -20.93
N GLN A 816 14.34 100.59 -21.31
CA GLN A 816 13.32 100.31 -22.32
C GLN A 816 13.98 100.07 -23.69
N GLN A 817 14.90 100.94 -24.13
CA GLN A 817 15.63 100.77 -25.39
C GLN A 817 16.57 99.55 -25.38
N GLU A 818 17.12 99.17 -24.23
CA GLU A 818 17.92 97.94 -24.09
C GLU A 818 17.02 96.70 -24.15
N ALA A 819 15.86 96.72 -23.48
CA ALA A 819 14.85 95.67 -23.59
C ALA A 819 14.33 95.54 -25.03
N ASP A 820 14.04 96.64 -25.71
CA ASP A 820 13.55 96.64 -27.09
C ASP A 820 14.63 96.16 -28.07
N ARG A 821 15.91 96.53 -27.89
CA ARG A 821 17.03 95.95 -28.66
C ARG A 821 17.22 94.44 -28.39
N LEU A 822 17.02 93.99 -27.15
CA LEU A 822 17.03 92.58 -26.79
C LEU A 822 15.84 91.83 -27.41
N ASN A 823 14.68 92.49 -27.52
CA ASN A 823 13.49 91.96 -28.20
C ASN A 823 13.67 91.92 -29.73
N GLU A 824 14.26 92.92 -30.36
CA GLU A 824 14.58 92.92 -31.80
C GLU A 824 15.65 91.86 -32.16
N THR A 825 16.66 91.68 -31.30
CA THR A 825 17.66 90.62 -31.48
C THR A 825 17.10 89.22 -31.21
N LEU A 826 16.17 89.07 -30.25
CA LEU A 826 15.39 87.84 -30.08
C LEU A 826 14.48 87.57 -31.28
N ALA A 827 13.75 88.57 -31.77
CA ALA A 827 12.83 88.46 -32.90
C ALA A 827 13.58 88.01 -34.17
N SER A 828 14.68 88.69 -34.52
CA SER A 828 15.51 88.31 -35.67
C SER A 828 16.19 86.93 -35.51
N LEU A 829 16.55 86.52 -34.28
CA LEU A 829 16.99 85.14 -34.00
C LEU A 829 15.86 84.11 -34.11
N THR A 830 14.63 84.45 -33.73
CA THR A 830 13.47 83.57 -33.94
C THR A 830 13.10 83.47 -35.41
N ASP A 831 13.17 84.56 -36.18
CA ASP A 831 12.86 84.57 -37.60
C ASP A 831 13.91 83.81 -38.41
N MET A 832 15.20 83.94 -38.09
CA MET A 832 16.23 83.08 -38.69
C MET A 832 16.05 81.61 -38.31
N LYS A 833 15.64 81.28 -37.07
CA LYS A 833 15.27 79.91 -36.68
C LYS A 833 14.03 79.41 -37.42
N GLN A 834 13.00 80.25 -37.63
CA GLN A 834 11.80 79.89 -38.37
C GLN A 834 12.07 79.71 -39.86
N MET A 835 12.85 80.59 -40.50
CA MET A 835 13.24 80.47 -41.91
C MET A 835 14.12 79.24 -42.14
N SER A 836 15.06 78.94 -41.24
CA SER A 836 15.84 77.69 -41.28
C SER A 836 14.94 76.45 -41.14
N ARG A 837 13.95 76.48 -40.23
CA ARG A 837 12.94 75.41 -40.06
C ARG A 837 11.99 75.28 -41.26
N GLN A 838 11.60 76.37 -41.93
CA GLN A 838 10.79 76.33 -43.14
C GLN A 838 11.59 75.82 -44.35
N GLN A 839 12.87 76.18 -44.49
CA GLN A 839 13.73 75.65 -45.55
C GLN A 839 13.98 74.15 -45.37
N THR A 840 14.35 73.71 -44.16
CA THR A 840 14.49 72.27 -43.86
C THR A 840 13.18 71.51 -44.04
N ALA A 841 12.04 72.05 -43.58
CA ALA A 841 10.72 71.46 -43.83
C ALA A 841 10.44 71.30 -45.34
N ARG A 842 10.71 72.33 -46.16
CA ARG A 842 10.57 72.25 -47.63
C ARG A 842 11.48 71.19 -48.26
N TYR A 843 12.73 71.03 -47.79
CA TYR A 843 13.60 69.95 -48.26
C TYR A 843 13.06 68.56 -47.88
N TYR A 844 12.58 68.36 -46.65
CA TYR A 844 11.94 67.10 -46.26
C TYR A 844 10.63 66.84 -47.03
N GLN A 845 9.90 67.87 -47.40
CA GLN A 845 8.70 67.78 -48.26
C GLN A 845 9.07 67.35 -49.69
N GLN A 846 10.13 67.92 -50.27
CA GLN A 846 10.64 67.55 -51.61
C GLN A 846 11.27 66.14 -51.65
N VAL A 847 11.82 65.66 -50.54
CA VAL A 847 12.23 64.26 -50.36
C VAL A 847 11.01 63.34 -50.28
N ARG A 848 9.97 63.71 -49.50
CA ARG A 848 8.71 62.95 -49.38
C ARG A 848 7.92 62.88 -50.69
N GLU A 849 8.06 63.86 -51.57
CA GLU A 849 7.49 63.86 -52.94
C GLU A 849 8.40 63.23 -54.01
N GLY A 850 9.56 62.67 -53.64
CA GLY A 850 10.43 61.92 -54.54
C GLY A 850 11.14 62.73 -55.65
N LYS A 851 11.16 64.07 -55.56
CA LYS A 851 11.70 64.96 -56.61
C LYS A 851 13.13 65.45 -56.36
N TYR A 852 13.75 65.05 -55.25
CA TYR A 852 15.12 65.45 -54.91
C TYR A 852 16.17 64.50 -55.52
N LYS A 853 17.10 65.04 -56.34
CA LYS A 853 18.29 64.31 -56.84
C LYS A 853 19.53 64.77 -56.07
N PRO A 854 20.23 63.90 -55.32
CA PRO A 854 21.50 64.26 -54.70
C PRO A 854 22.58 64.46 -55.77
N LEU A 855 23.35 65.54 -55.66
CA LEU A 855 24.34 65.92 -56.69
C LEU A 855 25.65 65.10 -56.62
N TYR A 856 25.93 64.48 -55.49
CA TYR A 856 27.03 63.54 -55.26
C TYR A 856 26.51 62.34 -54.45
N LYS A 857 27.08 61.14 -54.67
CA LYS A 857 26.62 59.88 -54.03
C LYS A 857 27.67 59.13 -53.21
N ASP A 858 28.94 59.53 -53.29
CA ASP A 858 30.05 58.89 -52.57
C ASP A 858 30.41 59.68 -51.31
N SER A 859 30.44 59.04 -50.14
CA SER A 859 30.74 59.69 -48.84
C SER A 859 32.05 60.48 -48.87
N ALA A 860 33.14 59.84 -49.31
CA ALA A 860 34.48 60.42 -49.28
C ALA A 860 34.59 61.73 -50.08
N ARG A 861 33.89 61.85 -51.22
CA ARG A 861 33.89 63.09 -52.02
C ARG A 861 33.04 64.21 -51.42
N LEU A 862 32.04 63.85 -50.62
CA LEU A 862 31.30 64.82 -49.79
C LEU A 862 32.18 65.35 -48.65
N GLU A 863 33.10 64.52 -48.14
CA GLU A 863 34.02 64.84 -47.05
C GLU A 863 35.22 65.68 -47.52
N GLU A 864 35.80 65.39 -48.70
CA GLU A 864 36.84 66.25 -49.33
C GLU A 864 36.32 67.67 -49.58
N GLU A 865 35.20 67.85 -50.28
CA GLU A 865 34.66 69.20 -50.53
C GLU A 865 34.14 69.87 -49.25
N ARG A 866 33.74 69.11 -48.22
CA ARG A 866 33.45 69.66 -46.89
C ARG A 866 34.71 70.21 -46.21
N GLN A 867 35.84 69.50 -46.23
CA GLN A 867 37.11 70.02 -45.74
C GLN A 867 37.53 71.27 -46.53
N ARG A 868 37.42 71.23 -47.86
CA ARG A 868 37.73 72.37 -48.75
C ARG A 868 36.90 73.61 -48.45
N GLN A 869 35.62 73.44 -48.08
CA GLN A 869 34.76 74.53 -47.60
C GLN A 869 35.20 75.03 -46.21
N GLN A 870 35.54 74.12 -45.29
CA GLN A 870 36.00 74.48 -43.94
C GLN A 870 37.31 75.28 -43.97
N GLU A 871 38.33 74.81 -44.68
CA GLU A 871 39.59 75.54 -44.91
C GLU A 871 39.35 76.93 -45.49
N ARG A 872 38.46 77.03 -46.49
CA ARG A 872 38.11 78.30 -47.14
C ARG A 872 37.37 79.26 -46.19
N THR A 873 36.57 78.75 -45.25
CA THR A 873 35.98 79.57 -44.18
C THR A 873 36.98 80.01 -43.10
N GLN A 874 37.97 79.17 -42.76
CA GLN A 874 39.04 79.52 -41.82
C GLN A 874 40.01 80.57 -42.41
N ALA A 875 40.31 80.48 -43.71
CA ALA A 875 41.05 81.52 -44.41
C ALA A 875 40.30 82.87 -44.41
N LEU A 876 38.97 82.85 -44.56
CA LEU A 876 38.14 84.06 -44.49
C LEU A 876 38.03 84.64 -43.08
N SER A 877 38.02 83.81 -42.01
CA SER A 877 38.04 84.33 -40.64
C SER A 877 39.36 85.06 -40.32
N LEU A 878 40.50 84.50 -40.73
CA LEU A 878 41.82 85.13 -40.55
C LEU A 878 41.96 86.48 -41.28
N VAL A 879 41.35 86.61 -42.47
CA VAL A 879 41.29 87.89 -43.19
C VAL A 879 40.40 88.89 -42.44
N ILE A 880 39.25 88.46 -41.92
CA ILE A 880 38.34 89.31 -41.15
C ILE A 880 38.95 89.78 -39.82
N GLU A 881 39.75 88.94 -39.14
CA GLU A 881 40.43 89.35 -37.91
C GLU A 881 41.55 90.38 -38.17
N ARG A 882 42.33 90.24 -39.25
CA ARG A 882 43.28 91.30 -39.66
C ARG A 882 42.58 92.63 -39.93
N VAL A 883 41.53 92.63 -40.76
CA VAL A 883 40.76 93.84 -41.09
C VAL A 883 40.11 94.45 -39.82
N SER A 884 39.68 93.61 -38.87
CA SER A 884 39.15 94.07 -37.57
C SER A 884 40.21 94.72 -36.68
N SER A 885 41.49 94.36 -36.83
CA SER A 885 42.60 94.95 -36.06
C SER A 885 43.15 96.24 -36.68
N GLU A 886 43.10 96.38 -38.00
CA GLU A 886 43.72 97.51 -38.71
C GLU A 886 42.78 98.73 -38.85
N HIS A 887 41.45 98.54 -38.87
CA HIS A 887 40.47 99.62 -39.05
C HIS A 887 39.28 99.55 -38.06
N PRO A 888 39.43 100.07 -36.81
CA PRO A 888 38.39 100.00 -35.77
C PRO A 888 37.04 100.62 -36.15
N GLN A 889 37.01 101.61 -37.05
CA GLN A 889 35.78 102.29 -37.46
C GLN A 889 34.84 101.41 -38.32
N VAL A 890 35.32 100.30 -38.86
CA VAL A 890 34.53 99.39 -39.74
C VAL A 890 33.87 98.24 -38.96
N LEU A 891 34.19 98.08 -37.66
CA LEU A 891 33.64 97.02 -36.79
C LEU A 891 32.11 96.93 -36.81
N ARG A 892 31.40 98.06 -36.91
CA ARG A 892 29.93 98.11 -36.93
C ARG A 892 29.30 97.53 -38.21
N ALA A 893 30.05 97.48 -39.32
CA ALA A 893 29.59 96.92 -40.60
C ALA A 893 29.95 95.44 -40.78
N ILE A 894 31.06 94.97 -40.18
CA ILE A 894 31.57 93.60 -40.34
C ILE A 894 30.96 92.61 -39.33
N GLY A 895 30.37 93.10 -38.23
CA GLY A 895 29.73 92.29 -37.18
C GLY A 895 28.82 91.14 -37.67
N PRO A 896 27.87 91.36 -38.61
CA PRO A 896 27.01 90.30 -39.13
C PRO A 896 27.76 89.18 -39.88
N CYS A 897 28.85 89.52 -40.57
CA CYS A 897 29.69 88.53 -41.24
C CYS A 897 30.50 87.71 -40.24
N ARG A 898 30.99 88.34 -39.15
CA ARG A 898 31.68 87.64 -38.06
C ARG A 898 30.77 86.64 -37.36
N SER A 899 29.51 87.01 -37.07
CA SER A 899 28.55 86.10 -36.44
C SER A 899 28.12 84.95 -37.37
N MET A 900 27.90 85.19 -38.67
CA MET A 900 27.59 84.13 -39.64
C MET A 900 28.75 83.14 -39.86
N ILE A 901 30.00 83.57 -39.73
CA ILE A 901 31.16 82.68 -39.84
C ILE A 901 31.36 81.86 -38.56
N ASN A 902 31.30 82.48 -37.38
CA ASN A 902 31.40 81.77 -36.10
C ASN A 902 30.30 80.72 -35.92
N THR A 903 29.04 81.05 -36.25
CA THR A 903 27.91 80.10 -36.19
C THR A 903 28.00 78.95 -37.19
N ARG A 904 28.88 79.03 -38.21
CA ARG A 904 29.21 77.90 -39.10
C ARG A 904 30.48 77.14 -38.73
N LEU A 905 31.41 77.77 -37.99
CA LEU A 905 32.64 77.13 -37.50
C LEU A 905 32.49 76.47 -36.12
N GLY A 906 31.41 76.73 -35.38
CA GLY A 906 30.98 75.87 -34.27
C GLY A 906 31.78 76.00 -32.97
N PHE A 907 32.26 77.21 -32.68
CA PHE A 907 32.71 77.58 -31.33
C PHE A 907 31.66 78.50 -30.68
N ALA A 908 31.50 78.36 -29.37
CA ALA A 908 30.37 78.87 -28.58
C ALA A 908 30.33 80.40 -28.45
#